data_AF-A0A0M4FKX6-F1
#
_entry.id   AF-A0A0M4FKX6-F1
#
_cell.length_a   1.000
_cell.length_b   1.000
_cell.length_c   1.000
_cell.angle_alpha   90.00
_cell.angle_beta   90.00
_cell.angle_gamma   90.00
#
_symmetry.space_group_name_H-M   'P 1'
#
loop_
_entity.id
_entity.type
_entity.pdbx_description
1 polymer ?
#
loop_
_entity_poly.entity_id
_entity_poly.type
_entity_poly.pdbx_seq_one_letter_code
_entity_poly.pdbx_strand_id
1 'polypeptide(L)'
;MNRIKMVLIVLAVIVHGQMAFGIQLANAEESNLPEGYEKQLDEMIEKQMQESKIPGMSVVIMKGDQSVYQKGFGYSDLNSNKRVTERTLFEIGSNTKAFTGLAIYQLAEQGLIDLNEPIKSYLPWFHMKYEGNENVDITIEQLLHHTSGIPFRTIGDIPAATGNEALEQTVRKVVNQNLESDPGEQFDYASMNYDILGLVIQKVTNQSYESYIENQILKPFEMGNTYLSRQQAAQHDMAKGYKISFLQPREYDAPMYRGNMPAGYVISNADDMEKWLRIQLGTYSLPESEQEAVQKTHIPNRSVAPSSDGSSYAGGWEVYQSGSGEISHAGSNPNFSSFLVFRPEEKLGVAVMANMNSDYTQAIGQGIIDFLMEKEPVTGTSDMYKSVDAFSFTVLLFLIPFSCLTLYFICRTIVQLFQKKRMLEKNRLKRIGVPLISFLFILIAAYAIYQIPSVFFPGLTWDFVNVWAPVSMSLAAWVTLAGIVLFCFYLSLITIYPQDKKKNFFPLFVLSVTSGFGNAMIIFIINEALIREAHSNSNLILYFVLGIITYVLAQKLVRTQLITLTNNLIYEKRLSLIDNILNNPYEKLERMETEKIQTTLNNDTEAISNHAPTIITGLTDSITLLCCLVYLGVINVYGLLISIGVIFIAAGLYYLAGRSANKLWEQTRNIQNTFFRYINDLIGGYKEISIGTPKRREFREDLKESCSEYKDKRILGGLKFANVFIIGELLFVVVIGAVTFLFPILFKDVQSEFLQSYVFVFLYMTGPINSILNAIPNAIQMRISWKRIKAFSNDLSDSKVQKDARDPLKPSWPMVMELRDISYQYDRENGDFFQVGPIDVQVKSGEIVFITGGNGSGKSTLAKLITGLYSPKKGSIFINNQKVRPDELGDLYSAIFSDYYLFSKVYGIDCSSKEEEINSYLKRLAIHEKVYIQDGKFSTTKLSTGQRKRLALLISYLEDKPVHLFDEWAADQDPEFRHFFYMDLLPELKAKGKCVIAITHDDRYFHLADKVIKMERGKVAGDEDTYVKSFEHRKEELSDGKIG
;
A
#
# COMPACT_ATOMS: atom_id res chain seq x y z
N MET A 1 26.46 33.23 18.06
CA MET A 1 25.69 34.45 17.74
C MET A 1 25.97 35.07 16.36
N ASN A 2 26.87 34.52 15.52
CA ASN A 2 27.21 35.06 14.20
C ASN A 2 26.60 34.31 12.99
N ARG A 3 25.79 33.25 13.20
CA ARG A 3 25.11 32.52 12.11
C ARG A 3 23.65 32.92 11.88
N ILE A 4 23.07 33.75 12.76
CA ILE A 4 21.71 34.31 12.63
C ILE A 4 21.72 35.65 11.89
N LYS A 5 22.82 36.41 11.95
CA LYS A 5 22.99 37.69 11.23
C LYS A 5 23.18 37.52 9.72
N MET A 6 23.67 36.38 9.23
CA MET A 6 23.91 36.15 7.80
C MET A 6 22.62 35.77 7.04
N VAL A 7 21.62 35.21 7.73
CA VAL A 7 20.30 34.88 7.14
C VAL A 7 19.40 36.13 7.06
N LEU A 8 19.52 37.06 8.01
CA LEU A 8 18.77 38.32 8.01
C LEU A 8 19.30 39.36 7.00
N ILE A 9 20.59 39.32 6.64
CA ILE A 9 21.17 40.23 5.64
C ILE A 9 20.82 39.79 4.21
N VAL A 10 20.61 38.50 3.96
CA VAL A 10 20.12 38.00 2.65
C VAL A 10 18.64 38.32 2.44
N LEU A 11 17.84 38.36 3.51
CA LEU A 11 16.43 38.79 3.45
C LEU A 11 16.26 40.32 3.29
N ALA A 12 17.22 41.13 3.71
CA ALA A 12 17.17 42.59 3.56
C ALA A 12 17.51 43.07 2.14
N VAL A 13 18.22 42.28 1.34
CA VAL A 13 18.61 42.62 -0.04
C VAL A 13 17.51 42.31 -1.06
N ILE A 14 16.50 41.51 -0.70
CA ILE A 14 15.36 41.15 -1.57
C ILE A 14 14.20 42.17 -1.48
N VAL A 15 14.26 43.15 -0.56
CA VAL A 15 13.15 44.09 -0.30
C VAL A 15 13.39 45.52 -0.82
N HIS A 16 14.50 45.83 -1.50
CA HIS A 16 14.80 47.19 -2.00
C HIS A 16 15.10 47.25 -3.52
N GLY A 17 14.26 46.59 -4.32
CA GLY A 17 14.44 46.51 -5.77
C GLY A 17 13.21 46.84 -6.61
N GLN A 18 12.29 47.70 -6.15
CA GLN A 18 11.28 48.30 -7.03
C GLN A 18 10.93 49.71 -6.56
N MET A 19 11.51 50.71 -7.22
CA MET A 19 10.92 52.04 -7.43
C MET A 19 11.82 52.80 -8.38
N ALA A 20 11.42 52.83 -9.66
CA ALA A 20 11.60 53.92 -10.61
C ALA A 20 11.48 53.34 -12.02
N PHE A 21 10.31 53.47 -12.64
CA PHE A 21 10.26 53.87 -14.03
C PHE A 21 9.05 54.78 -14.22
N GLY A 22 9.33 55.87 -14.92
CA GLY A 22 8.54 57.08 -14.93
C GLY A 22 7.37 57.01 -15.90
N ILE A 23 6.41 57.86 -15.61
CA ILE A 23 5.30 58.25 -16.48
C ILE A 23 5.89 58.73 -17.81
N GLN A 24 5.55 58.03 -18.88
CA GLN A 24 5.73 58.53 -20.24
C GLN A 24 4.33 58.67 -20.83
N LEU A 25 3.85 59.91 -20.88
CA LEU A 25 2.71 60.31 -21.68
C LEU A 25 3.07 60.03 -23.14
N ALA A 26 2.40 59.05 -23.75
CA ALA A 26 2.47 58.81 -25.19
C ALA A 26 1.24 59.41 -25.86
N ASN A 27 1.52 60.36 -26.75
CA ASN A 27 0.57 60.87 -27.72
C ASN A 27 0.05 59.73 -28.60
N ALA A 28 -1.25 59.73 -28.85
CA ALA A 28 -1.86 58.96 -29.91
C ALA A 28 -1.42 59.53 -31.26
N GLU A 29 -0.81 58.68 -32.10
CA GLU A 29 -0.96 58.58 -33.55
C GLU A 29 0.16 57.68 -34.11
N GLU A 30 -0.17 56.40 -34.35
CA GLU A 30 0.21 55.67 -35.57
C GLU A 30 -0.41 54.25 -35.53
N SER A 31 -1.04 53.88 -36.64
CA SER A 31 -1.94 52.74 -36.80
C SER A 31 -1.23 51.41 -37.12
N ASN A 32 -0.01 51.18 -36.63
CA ASN A 32 0.73 49.94 -36.86
C ASN A 32 1.25 49.34 -35.54
N LEU A 33 1.21 48.01 -35.44
CA LEU A 33 1.83 47.25 -34.35
C LEU A 33 3.37 47.49 -34.38
N PRO A 34 4.05 47.65 -33.24
CA PRO A 34 5.50 47.87 -33.19
C PRO A 34 6.33 46.80 -33.94
N GLU A 35 7.49 47.15 -34.51
CA GLU A 35 8.40 46.18 -35.14
C GLU A 35 8.80 45.07 -34.15
N GLY A 36 8.50 43.80 -34.48
CA GLY A 36 8.75 42.63 -33.64
C GLY A 36 7.53 42.09 -32.87
N TYR A 37 6.39 42.80 -32.91
CA TYR A 37 5.15 42.45 -32.22
C TYR A 37 4.49 41.15 -32.75
N GLU A 38 4.45 40.97 -34.07
CA GLU A 38 3.92 39.73 -34.69
C GLU A 38 4.71 38.48 -34.28
N LYS A 39 6.03 38.60 -34.14
CA LYS A 39 6.88 37.46 -33.77
C LYS A 39 6.62 37.02 -32.33
N GLN A 40 6.42 37.95 -31.41
CA GLN A 40 6.07 37.64 -30.02
C GLN A 40 4.69 36.96 -29.93
N LEU A 41 3.71 37.44 -30.71
CA LEU A 41 2.40 36.81 -30.84
C LEU A 41 2.50 35.40 -31.44
N ASP A 42 3.25 35.23 -32.53
CA ASP A 42 3.49 33.92 -33.15
C ASP A 42 4.07 32.93 -32.13
N GLU A 43 5.14 33.32 -31.43
CA GLU A 43 5.79 32.47 -30.42
C GLU A 43 4.84 32.11 -29.27
N MET A 44 4.01 33.06 -28.82
CA MET A 44 3.00 32.83 -27.78
C MET A 44 1.93 31.83 -28.25
N ILE A 45 1.37 32.03 -29.44
CA ILE A 45 0.32 31.19 -30.02
C ILE A 45 0.87 29.78 -30.28
N GLU A 46 2.02 29.67 -30.94
CA GLU A 46 2.65 28.38 -31.25
C GLU A 46 3.01 27.60 -29.99
N LYS A 47 3.51 28.26 -28.94
CA LYS A 47 3.81 27.62 -27.66
C LYS A 47 2.54 27.03 -27.04
N GLN A 48 1.45 27.81 -26.97
CA GLN A 48 0.19 27.34 -26.41
C GLN A 48 -0.47 26.24 -27.26
N MET A 49 -0.37 26.32 -28.59
CA MET A 49 -0.80 25.24 -29.49
C MET A 49 0.01 23.95 -29.28
N GLN A 50 1.33 24.05 -29.09
CA GLN A 50 2.19 22.90 -28.82
C GLN A 50 1.91 22.26 -27.45
N GLU A 51 1.58 23.08 -26.45
CA GLU A 51 1.19 22.62 -25.12
C GLU A 51 -0.17 21.91 -25.14
N SER A 52 -1.18 22.49 -25.79
CA SER A 52 -2.53 21.92 -25.93
C SER A 52 -2.63 20.77 -26.92
N LYS A 53 -1.69 20.67 -27.87
CA LYS A 53 -1.71 19.77 -29.03
C LYS A 53 -2.78 20.13 -30.07
N ILE A 54 -3.24 21.38 -30.12
CA ILE A 54 -4.14 21.86 -31.17
C ILE A 54 -3.44 21.73 -32.54
N PRO A 55 -3.99 20.96 -33.50
CA PRO A 55 -3.34 20.75 -34.80
C PRO A 55 -3.29 22.01 -35.67
N GLY A 56 -4.38 22.77 -35.72
CA GLY A 56 -4.54 23.93 -36.57
C GLY A 56 -5.45 24.99 -35.95
N MET A 57 -5.09 26.25 -36.16
CA MET A 57 -5.79 27.40 -35.61
C MET A 57 -5.76 28.57 -36.59
N SER A 58 -6.79 29.40 -36.57
CA SER A 58 -6.83 30.67 -37.29
C SER A 58 -7.13 31.80 -36.33
N VAL A 59 -6.42 32.93 -36.49
CA VAL A 59 -6.48 34.09 -35.59
C VAL A 59 -6.70 35.36 -36.41
N VAL A 60 -7.62 36.20 -35.95
CA VAL A 60 -7.89 37.55 -36.46
C VAL A 60 -7.78 38.55 -35.32
N ILE A 61 -7.12 39.68 -35.55
CA ILE A 61 -7.05 40.81 -34.62
C ILE A 61 -7.46 42.09 -35.34
N MET A 62 -8.46 42.75 -34.80
CA MET A 62 -8.99 44.04 -35.24
C MET A 62 -8.52 45.15 -34.31
N LYS A 63 -8.02 46.25 -34.88
CA LYS A 63 -7.74 47.49 -34.15
C LYS A 63 -8.23 48.68 -34.97
N GLY A 64 -9.23 49.39 -34.46
CA GLY A 64 -9.93 50.40 -35.23
C GLY A 64 -10.81 49.77 -36.32
N ASP A 65 -10.67 50.26 -37.54
CA ASP A 65 -11.37 49.79 -38.74
C ASP A 65 -10.55 48.78 -39.57
N GLN A 66 -9.33 48.44 -39.13
CA GLN A 66 -8.39 47.59 -39.87
C GLN A 66 -8.08 46.28 -39.13
N SER A 67 -7.98 45.20 -39.91
CA SER A 67 -7.36 43.94 -39.46
C SER A 67 -5.86 44.14 -39.40
N VAL A 68 -5.31 44.16 -38.19
CA VAL A 68 -3.87 44.34 -37.93
C VAL A 68 -3.12 43.02 -37.86
N TYR A 69 -3.85 41.90 -37.82
CA TYR A 69 -3.28 40.56 -37.80
C TYR A 69 -4.31 39.54 -38.29
N GLN A 70 -3.94 38.73 -39.27
CA GLN A 70 -4.77 37.65 -39.77
C GLN A 70 -3.88 36.49 -40.22
N LYS A 71 -3.90 35.37 -39.49
CA LYS A 71 -2.95 34.29 -39.72
C LYS A 71 -3.50 32.90 -39.37
N GLY A 72 -3.18 31.95 -40.25
CA GLY A 72 -3.37 30.52 -40.02
C GLY A 72 -2.11 29.88 -39.43
N PHE A 73 -2.30 29.01 -38.44
CA PHE A 73 -1.26 28.25 -37.75
C PHE A 73 -1.50 26.74 -37.88
N GLY A 74 -0.41 25.98 -37.92
CA GLY A 74 -0.48 24.52 -37.92
C GLY A 74 -1.12 23.94 -39.19
N TYR A 75 -1.99 22.94 -39.02
CA TYR A 75 -2.55 22.13 -40.10
C TYR A 75 -4.07 21.97 -39.97
N SER A 76 -4.79 22.22 -41.07
CA SER A 76 -6.22 21.94 -41.21
C SER A 76 -6.48 20.45 -41.40
N ASP A 77 -5.51 19.71 -41.94
CA ASP A 77 -5.49 18.24 -42.04
C ASP A 77 -4.07 17.71 -41.80
N LEU A 78 -3.88 16.99 -40.69
CA LEU A 78 -2.62 16.35 -40.30
C LEU A 78 -2.20 15.20 -41.24
N ASN A 79 -3.16 14.46 -41.82
CA ASN A 79 -2.84 13.30 -42.67
C ASN A 79 -2.30 13.75 -44.02
N SER A 80 -2.85 14.83 -44.59
CA SER A 80 -2.38 15.40 -45.85
C SER A 80 -1.36 16.53 -45.70
N ASN A 81 -0.97 16.88 -44.46
CA ASN A 81 -0.13 18.05 -44.13
C ASN A 81 -0.65 19.37 -44.73
N LYS A 82 -1.98 19.54 -44.80
CA LYS A 82 -2.61 20.74 -45.35
C LYS A 82 -2.54 21.85 -44.30
N ARG A 83 -1.96 22.99 -44.65
CA ARG A 83 -1.82 24.15 -43.74
C ARG A 83 -3.17 24.85 -43.54
N VAL A 84 -3.35 25.43 -42.36
CA VAL A 84 -4.44 26.39 -42.13
C VAL A 84 -4.13 27.68 -42.88
N THR A 85 -5.15 28.24 -43.52
CA THR A 85 -5.13 29.56 -44.17
C THR A 85 -6.25 30.43 -43.59
N GLU A 86 -6.27 31.70 -43.96
CA GLU A 86 -7.34 32.64 -43.65
C GLU A 86 -8.72 32.20 -44.17
N ARG A 87 -8.75 31.34 -45.20
CA ARG A 87 -9.96 30.78 -45.82
C ARG A 87 -10.42 29.46 -45.24
N THR A 88 -9.61 28.83 -44.40
CA THR A 88 -9.92 27.54 -43.79
C THR A 88 -11.13 27.66 -42.88
N LEU A 89 -12.10 26.76 -43.05
CA LEU A 89 -13.38 26.79 -42.34
C LEU A 89 -13.33 25.95 -41.06
N PHE A 90 -13.88 26.51 -39.98
CA PHE A 90 -13.99 25.92 -38.66
C PHE A 90 -15.43 26.04 -38.14
N GLU A 91 -15.88 25.08 -37.35
CA GLU A 91 -17.08 25.26 -36.54
C GLU A 91 -16.81 26.24 -35.41
N ILE A 92 -17.62 27.29 -35.29
CA ILE A 92 -17.44 28.33 -34.27
C ILE A 92 -18.18 28.02 -32.97
N GLY A 93 -18.81 26.85 -32.84
CA GLY A 93 -19.49 26.44 -31.61
C GLY A 93 -20.51 27.48 -31.15
N SER A 94 -20.57 27.71 -29.83
CA SER A 94 -21.51 28.65 -29.22
C SER A 94 -21.43 30.11 -29.65
N ASN A 95 -20.37 30.55 -30.36
CA ASN A 95 -20.37 31.87 -31.00
C ASN A 95 -21.51 32.05 -32.03
N THR A 96 -22.10 30.93 -32.47
CA THR A 96 -23.34 30.91 -33.25
C THR A 96 -24.50 31.66 -32.57
N LYS A 97 -24.57 31.66 -31.23
CA LYS A 97 -25.66 32.29 -30.47
C LYS A 97 -25.77 33.78 -30.74
N ALA A 98 -24.65 34.47 -31.00
CA ALA A 98 -24.65 35.88 -31.35
C ALA A 98 -25.40 36.18 -32.66
N PHE A 99 -25.35 35.27 -33.64
CA PHE A 99 -26.12 35.38 -34.89
C PHE A 99 -27.63 35.22 -34.61
N THR A 100 -27.99 34.24 -33.80
CA THR A 100 -29.40 34.01 -33.39
C THR A 100 -29.94 35.17 -32.56
N GLY A 101 -29.14 35.69 -31.61
CA GLY A 101 -29.53 36.83 -30.79
C GLY A 101 -29.79 38.07 -31.64
N LEU A 102 -28.89 38.37 -32.60
CA LEU A 102 -29.10 39.46 -33.55
C LEU A 102 -30.37 39.28 -34.37
N ALA A 103 -30.63 38.06 -34.88
CA ALA A 103 -31.86 37.76 -35.62
C ALA A 103 -33.13 38.02 -34.79
N ILE A 104 -33.12 37.68 -33.50
CA ILE A 104 -34.23 37.95 -32.58
C ILE A 104 -34.43 39.46 -32.39
N TYR A 105 -33.37 40.22 -32.15
CA TYR A 105 -33.51 41.68 -32.03
C TYR A 105 -33.99 42.35 -33.32
N GLN A 106 -33.53 41.91 -34.49
CA GLN A 106 -34.04 42.39 -35.79
C GLN A 106 -35.54 42.10 -35.96
N LEU A 107 -36.02 40.90 -35.60
CA LEU A 107 -37.45 40.55 -35.64
C LEU A 107 -38.28 41.40 -34.67
N ALA A 108 -37.73 41.69 -33.49
CA ALA A 108 -38.39 42.53 -32.50
C ALA A 108 -38.53 43.98 -32.98
N GLU A 109 -37.50 44.54 -33.62
CA GLU A 109 -37.54 45.87 -34.23
C GLU A 109 -38.52 45.97 -35.40
N GLN A 110 -38.68 44.88 -36.15
CA GLN A 110 -39.70 44.77 -37.21
C GLN A 110 -41.13 44.61 -36.66
N GLY A 111 -41.29 44.48 -35.33
CA GLY A 111 -42.59 44.25 -34.68
C GLY A 111 -43.17 42.86 -34.94
N LEU A 112 -42.35 41.89 -35.36
CA LEU A 112 -42.77 40.51 -35.63
C LEU A 112 -42.80 39.65 -34.36
N ILE A 113 -42.05 40.05 -33.33
CA ILE A 113 -42.03 39.41 -32.01
C ILE A 113 -41.93 40.48 -30.91
N ASP A 114 -42.31 40.13 -29.68
CA ASP A 114 -42.09 40.91 -28.46
C ASP A 114 -41.22 40.10 -27.49
N LEU A 115 -40.14 40.72 -26.99
CA LEU A 115 -39.19 40.07 -26.08
C LEU A 115 -39.83 39.65 -24.74
N ASN A 116 -40.86 40.37 -24.30
CA ASN A 116 -41.58 40.11 -23.05
C ASN A 116 -42.71 39.09 -23.22
N GLU A 117 -43.06 38.72 -24.45
CA GLU A 117 -44.09 37.72 -24.67
C GLU A 117 -43.61 36.31 -24.31
N PRO A 118 -44.51 35.48 -23.77
CA PRO A 118 -44.17 34.10 -23.46
C PRO A 118 -44.02 33.27 -24.74
N ILE A 119 -43.11 32.30 -24.73
CA ILE A 119 -42.81 31.44 -25.88
C ILE A 119 -44.06 30.71 -26.41
N LYS A 120 -45.02 30.40 -25.54
CA LYS A 120 -46.29 29.79 -25.93
C LYS A 120 -47.11 30.62 -26.94
N SER A 121 -46.91 31.94 -27.00
CA SER A 121 -47.55 32.81 -28.01
C SER A 121 -47.12 32.44 -29.44
N TYR A 122 -45.87 32.01 -29.60
CA TYR A 122 -45.29 31.60 -30.88
C TYR A 122 -45.34 30.08 -31.09
N LEU A 123 -45.25 29.32 -29.99
CA LEU A 123 -45.27 27.86 -29.95
C LEU A 123 -46.38 27.37 -28.99
N PRO A 124 -47.66 27.31 -29.41
CA PRO A 124 -48.79 27.03 -28.50
C PRO A 124 -48.72 25.72 -27.71
N TRP A 125 -47.89 24.77 -28.14
CA TRP A 125 -47.68 23.48 -27.48
C TRP A 125 -46.50 23.49 -26.49
N PHE A 126 -45.72 24.57 -26.40
CA PHE A 126 -44.56 24.67 -25.52
C PHE A 126 -45.00 24.94 -24.07
N HIS A 127 -44.55 24.10 -23.15
CA HIS A 127 -44.80 24.23 -21.71
C HIS A 127 -43.69 23.51 -20.91
N MET A 128 -43.33 24.11 -19.79
CA MET A 128 -42.31 23.63 -18.84
C MET A 128 -42.89 23.59 -17.43
N LYS A 129 -42.25 22.83 -16.54
CA LYS A 129 -42.70 22.65 -15.15
C LYS A 129 -41.71 23.24 -14.16
N TYR A 130 -42.20 23.76 -13.04
CA TYR A 130 -41.37 24.17 -11.90
C TYR A 130 -42.16 24.00 -10.61
N GLU A 131 -41.57 23.35 -9.60
CA GLU A 131 -42.16 23.14 -8.26
C GLU A 131 -43.66 22.77 -8.22
N GLY A 132 -44.12 21.89 -9.11
CA GLY A 132 -45.52 21.44 -9.16
C GLY A 132 -46.47 22.36 -9.94
N ASN A 133 -45.98 23.50 -10.43
CA ASN A 133 -46.63 24.24 -11.51
C ASN A 133 -46.37 23.54 -12.85
N GLU A 134 -47.45 23.10 -13.50
CA GLU A 134 -47.41 22.34 -14.75
C GLU A 134 -47.29 23.22 -16.01
N ASN A 135 -47.40 24.54 -15.86
CA ASN A 135 -47.38 25.47 -16.99
C ASN A 135 -46.73 26.80 -16.62
N VAL A 136 -45.40 26.80 -16.62
CA VAL A 136 -44.58 27.99 -16.37
C VAL A 136 -44.32 28.72 -17.68
N ASP A 137 -44.55 30.03 -17.68
CA ASP A 137 -44.28 30.89 -18.83
C ASP A 137 -42.81 31.32 -18.85
N ILE A 138 -42.14 31.08 -19.97
CA ILE A 138 -40.79 31.56 -20.25
C ILE A 138 -40.90 32.60 -21.36
N THR A 139 -40.24 33.75 -21.24
CA THR A 139 -40.23 34.82 -22.25
C THR A 139 -39.04 34.71 -23.20
N ILE A 140 -39.10 35.39 -24.33
CA ILE A 140 -37.97 35.49 -25.28
C ILE A 140 -36.75 36.14 -24.63
N GLU A 141 -36.95 37.19 -23.83
CA GLU A 141 -35.90 37.86 -23.06
C GLU A 141 -35.19 36.91 -22.10
N GLN A 142 -35.92 36.06 -21.39
CA GLN A 142 -35.34 35.07 -20.47
C GLN A 142 -34.47 34.05 -21.22
N LEU A 143 -34.87 33.64 -22.43
CA LEU A 143 -34.04 32.75 -23.26
C LEU A 143 -32.75 33.44 -23.73
N LEU A 144 -32.83 34.69 -24.20
CA LEU A 144 -31.69 35.48 -24.68
C LEU A 144 -30.63 35.72 -23.61
N HIS A 145 -31.03 35.74 -22.34
CA HIS A 145 -30.15 36.04 -21.21
C HIS A 145 -29.83 34.82 -20.34
N HIS A 146 -30.20 33.61 -20.76
CA HIS A 146 -30.03 32.38 -19.97
C HIS A 146 -30.61 32.47 -18.55
N THR A 147 -31.78 33.08 -18.40
CA THR A 147 -32.54 33.17 -17.15
C THR A 147 -33.86 32.39 -17.22
N SER A 148 -33.95 31.40 -18.10
CA SER A 148 -35.16 30.60 -18.32
C SER A 148 -35.35 29.46 -17.31
N GLY A 149 -34.34 29.15 -16.51
CA GLY A 149 -34.29 27.96 -15.64
C GLY A 149 -34.15 26.63 -16.38
N ILE A 150 -33.96 26.64 -17.71
CA ILE A 150 -33.78 25.40 -18.48
C ILE A 150 -32.42 24.77 -18.10
N PRO A 151 -32.39 23.49 -17.68
CA PRO A 151 -31.16 22.85 -17.23
C PRO A 151 -30.11 22.70 -18.34
N PHE A 152 -28.82 22.89 -18.02
CA PHE A 152 -27.70 22.59 -18.94
C PHE A 152 -27.76 21.16 -19.50
N ARG A 153 -28.14 20.17 -18.66
CA ARG A 153 -28.19 18.74 -19.02
C ARG A 153 -29.05 18.42 -20.25
N THR A 154 -29.95 19.32 -20.63
CA THR A 154 -30.78 19.20 -21.84
C THR A 154 -29.95 19.13 -23.13
N ILE A 155 -28.67 19.56 -23.10
CA ILE A 155 -27.72 19.35 -24.20
C ILE A 155 -27.53 17.86 -24.55
N GLY A 156 -27.67 16.96 -23.58
CA GLY A 156 -27.59 15.51 -23.79
C GLY A 156 -28.82 14.91 -24.47
N ASP A 157 -29.94 15.62 -24.50
CA ASP A 157 -31.20 15.18 -25.10
C ASP A 157 -31.31 15.53 -26.59
N ILE A 158 -30.38 16.35 -27.10
CA ILE A 158 -30.37 16.82 -28.49
C ILE A 158 -30.11 15.62 -29.41
N PRO A 159 -31.04 15.26 -30.30
CA PRO A 159 -30.89 14.11 -31.17
C PRO A 159 -29.84 14.37 -32.26
N ALA A 160 -29.00 13.37 -32.52
CA ALA A 160 -28.18 13.35 -33.73
C ALA A 160 -29.10 13.17 -34.95
N ALA A 161 -29.44 14.29 -35.60
CA ALA A 161 -30.41 14.34 -36.68
C ALA A 161 -30.02 15.38 -37.74
N THR A 162 -30.36 15.10 -39.00
CA THR A 162 -30.07 15.96 -40.17
C THR A 162 -31.33 16.40 -40.93
N GLY A 163 -32.50 15.86 -40.60
CA GLY A 163 -33.77 16.16 -41.26
C GLY A 163 -34.28 17.59 -41.00
N ASN A 164 -35.23 18.05 -41.82
CA ASN A 164 -35.80 19.42 -41.73
C ASN A 164 -36.59 19.66 -40.44
N GLU A 165 -37.10 18.60 -39.81
CA GLU A 165 -37.82 18.68 -38.55
C GLU A 165 -36.89 18.62 -37.32
N ALA A 166 -35.58 18.50 -37.51
CA ALA A 166 -34.63 18.28 -36.42
C ALA A 166 -34.71 19.36 -35.32
N LEU A 167 -34.86 20.63 -35.70
CA LEU A 167 -34.97 21.74 -34.75
C LEU A 167 -36.25 21.65 -33.89
N GLU A 168 -37.40 21.39 -34.52
CA GLU A 168 -38.64 21.20 -33.76
C GLU A 168 -38.59 19.94 -32.88
N GLN A 169 -37.98 18.86 -33.38
CA GLN A 169 -37.75 17.64 -32.59
C GLN A 169 -36.86 17.89 -31.38
N THR A 170 -35.79 18.70 -31.52
CA THR A 170 -34.93 19.13 -30.40
C THR A 170 -35.74 19.90 -29.36
N VAL A 171 -36.48 20.94 -29.76
CA VAL A 171 -37.28 21.75 -28.81
C VAL A 171 -38.37 20.91 -28.13
N ARG A 172 -38.97 19.95 -28.83
CA ARG A 172 -39.95 19.04 -28.26
C ARG A 172 -39.39 18.11 -27.17
N LYS A 173 -38.06 17.92 -27.09
CA LYS A 173 -37.44 17.08 -26.05
C LYS A 173 -37.52 17.69 -24.66
N VAL A 174 -37.55 19.02 -24.56
CA VAL A 174 -37.57 19.71 -23.26
C VAL A 174 -38.97 19.98 -22.74
N VAL A 175 -39.99 19.90 -23.59
CA VAL A 175 -41.39 20.04 -23.18
C VAL A 175 -41.70 19.05 -22.05
N ASN A 176 -42.42 19.51 -21.02
CA ASN A 176 -42.73 18.77 -19.78
C ASN A 176 -41.54 18.46 -18.85
N GLN A 177 -40.32 18.91 -19.15
CA GLN A 177 -39.22 18.80 -18.19
C GLN A 177 -39.33 19.85 -17.08
N ASN A 178 -38.70 19.56 -15.93
CA ASN A 178 -38.61 20.51 -14.81
C ASN A 178 -37.46 21.49 -15.04
N LEU A 179 -37.72 22.76 -14.78
CA LEU A 179 -36.72 23.82 -14.64
C LEU A 179 -35.90 23.63 -13.37
N GLU A 180 -34.67 24.14 -13.36
CA GLU A 180 -33.81 24.18 -12.14
C GLU A 180 -34.17 25.37 -11.24
N SER A 181 -34.68 26.45 -11.83
CA SER A 181 -35.08 27.69 -11.17
C SER A 181 -36.33 28.29 -11.80
N ASP A 182 -37.00 29.19 -11.08
CA ASP A 182 -38.11 29.95 -11.65
C ASP A 182 -37.55 30.93 -12.71
N PRO A 183 -38.20 31.08 -13.89
CA PRO A 183 -37.68 31.97 -14.93
C PRO A 183 -37.50 33.41 -14.43
N GLY A 184 -36.31 33.95 -14.62
CA GLY A 184 -35.89 35.29 -14.19
C GLY A 184 -35.19 35.34 -12.84
N GLU A 185 -35.08 34.23 -12.10
CA GLU A 185 -34.51 34.23 -10.74
C GLU A 185 -32.98 34.14 -10.72
N GLN A 186 -32.39 33.31 -11.59
CA GLN A 186 -30.94 33.11 -11.66
C GLN A 186 -30.46 32.86 -13.10
N PHE A 187 -29.14 32.96 -13.30
CA PHE A 187 -28.49 32.62 -14.55
C PHE A 187 -28.19 31.11 -14.61
N ASP A 188 -28.77 30.43 -15.60
CA ASP A 188 -28.59 29.01 -15.89
C ASP A 188 -28.32 28.81 -17.39
N TYR A 189 -27.05 28.58 -17.76
CA TYR A 189 -26.65 28.42 -19.16
C TYR A 189 -27.19 27.12 -19.78
N ALA A 190 -27.92 27.24 -20.89
CA ALA A 190 -28.43 26.09 -21.65
C ALA A 190 -28.53 26.39 -23.14
N SER A 191 -27.86 25.58 -23.98
CA SER A 191 -27.93 25.69 -25.45
C SER A 191 -29.36 25.63 -25.98
N MET A 192 -30.23 24.87 -25.31
CA MET A 192 -31.64 24.72 -25.67
C MET A 192 -32.39 26.06 -25.72
N ASN A 193 -31.96 27.08 -24.96
CA ASN A 193 -32.59 28.39 -25.04
C ASN A 193 -32.52 28.96 -26.45
N TYR A 194 -31.38 28.79 -27.11
CA TYR A 194 -31.15 29.31 -28.45
C TYR A 194 -31.79 28.42 -29.53
N ASP A 195 -31.94 27.13 -29.29
CA ASP A 195 -32.70 26.25 -30.18
C ASP A 195 -34.18 26.62 -30.20
N ILE A 196 -34.74 26.97 -29.03
CA ILE A 196 -36.11 27.49 -28.93
C ILE A 196 -36.23 28.81 -29.70
N LEU A 197 -35.29 29.76 -29.53
CA LEU A 197 -35.26 31.01 -30.28
C LEU A 197 -35.18 30.77 -31.80
N GLY A 198 -34.34 29.84 -32.24
CA GLY A 198 -34.26 29.44 -33.64
C GLY A 198 -35.57 28.89 -34.19
N LEU A 199 -36.31 28.12 -33.39
CA LEU A 199 -37.64 27.62 -33.78
C LEU A 199 -38.67 28.75 -33.85
N VAL A 200 -38.61 29.72 -32.94
CA VAL A 200 -39.46 30.93 -32.99
C VAL A 200 -39.21 31.70 -34.30
N ILE A 201 -37.94 31.93 -34.66
CA ILE A 201 -37.57 32.54 -35.96
C ILE A 201 -38.23 31.77 -37.10
N GLN A 202 -38.12 30.44 -37.12
CA GLN A 202 -38.67 29.61 -38.18
C GLN A 202 -40.21 29.69 -38.26
N LYS A 203 -40.92 29.77 -37.12
CA LYS A 203 -42.39 29.85 -37.11
C LYS A 203 -42.91 31.23 -37.50
N VAL A 204 -42.28 32.29 -37.03
CA VAL A 204 -42.72 33.67 -37.29
C VAL A 204 -42.44 34.09 -38.74
N THR A 205 -41.31 33.64 -39.30
CA THR A 205 -40.87 34.04 -40.65
C THR A 205 -41.33 33.08 -41.74
N ASN A 206 -41.78 31.87 -41.36
CA ASN A 206 -42.11 30.77 -42.28
C ASN A 206 -40.94 30.36 -43.20
N GLN A 207 -39.70 30.60 -42.77
CA GLN A 207 -38.46 30.18 -43.41
C GLN A 207 -37.71 29.20 -42.50
N SER A 208 -36.84 28.33 -43.03
CA SER A 208 -35.95 27.57 -42.14
C SER A 208 -34.99 28.54 -41.44
N TYR A 209 -34.55 28.20 -40.23
CA TYR A 209 -33.57 29.00 -39.49
C TYR A 209 -32.34 29.30 -40.36
N GLU A 210 -31.82 28.29 -41.06
CA GLU A 210 -30.63 28.45 -41.90
C GLU A 210 -30.86 29.44 -43.04
N SER A 211 -32.01 29.34 -43.74
CA SER A 211 -32.35 30.26 -44.81
C SER A 211 -32.57 31.69 -44.32
N TYR A 212 -33.14 31.87 -43.12
CA TYR A 212 -33.34 33.19 -42.54
C TYR A 212 -32.01 33.87 -42.23
N ILE A 213 -31.12 33.18 -41.50
CA ILE A 213 -29.79 33.72 -41.14
C ILE A 213 -28.96 34.00 -42.40
N GLU A 214 -29.00 33.12 -43.40
CA GLU A 214 -28.29 33.35 -44.66
C GLU A 214 -28.76 34.63 -45.36
N ASN A 215 -30.07 34.86 -45.42
CA ASN A 215 -30.65 35.97 -46.19
C ASN A 215 -30.70 37.30 -45.44
N GLN A 216 -30.85 37.28 -44.11
CA GLN A 216 -31.01 38.48 -43.28
C GLN A 216 -29.74 38.91 -42.55
N ILE A 217 -28.76 38.01 -42.40
CA ILE A 217 -27.51 38.31 -41.69
C ILE A 217 -26.32 38.09 -42.62
N LEU A 218 -26.09 36.87 -43.12
CA LEU A 218 -24.84 36.56 -43.83
C LEU A 218 -24.70 37.31 -45.15
N LYS A 219 -25.74 37.35 -45.99
CA LYS A 219 -25.70 38.07 -47.28
C LYS A 219 -25.62 39.59 -47.10
N PRO A 220 -26.45 40.26 -46.28
CA PRO A 220 -26.35 41.70 -46.04
C PRO A 220 -25.00 42.13 -45.47
N PHE A 221 -24.39 41.29 -44.62
CA PHE A 221 -23.09 41.57 -44.00
C PHE A 221 -21.89 41.07 -44.81
N GLU A 222 -22.13 40.63 -46.05
CA GLU A 222 -21.11 40.14 -46.98
C GLU A 222 -20.26 38.97 -46.44
N MET A 223 -20.81 38.15 -45.56
CA MET A 223 -20.19 36.96 -44.98
C MET A 223 -20.39 35.74 -45.88
N GLY A 224 -19.83 35.80 -47.10
CA GLY A 224 -20.04 34.82 -48.17
C GLY A 224 -19.31 33.47 -47.99
N ASN A 225 -18.44 33.34 -47.00
CA ASN A 225 -17.72 32.10 -46.66
C ASN A 225 -18.19 31.52 -45.31
N THR A 226 -19.36 31.93 -44.83
CA THR A 226 -19.98 31.42 -43.63
C THR A 226 -21.12 30.49 -44.02
N TYR A 227 -21.15 29.29 -43.45
CA TYR A 227 -22.06 28.22 -43.83
C TYR A 227 -22.87 27.72 -42.63
N LEU A 228 -24.15 27.41 -42.90
CA LEU A 228 -25.09 26.84 -41.94
C LEU A 228 -25.33 25.34 -42.19
N SER A 229 -24.40 24.71 -42.90
CA SER A 229 -24.44 23.28 -43.22
C SER A 229 -23.03 22.74 -43.40
N ARG A 230 -22.69 21.68 -42.64
CA ARG A 230 -21.43 20.95 -42.79
C ARG A 230 -21.26 20.38 -44.20
N GLN A 231 -22.35 19.97 -44.84
CA GLN A 231 -22.30 19.44 -46.22
C GLN A 231 -21.92 20.51 -47.24
N GLN A 232 -22.37 21.76 -47.05
CA GLN A 232 -21.98 22.89 -47.90
C GLN A 232 -20.52 23.26 -47.63
N ALA A 233 -20.15 23.45 -46.35
CA ALA A 233 -18.78 23.78 -45.95
C ALA A 233 -17.74 22.75 -46.42
N ALA A 234 -18.08 21.46 -46.42
CA ALA A 234 -17.21 20.38 -46.88
C ALA A 234 -16.88 20.43 -48.38
N GLN A 235 -17.64 21.19 -49.19
CA GLN A 235 -17.31 21.45 -50.60
C GLN A 235 -16.23 22.53 -50.76
N HIS A 236 -15.88 23.21 -49.66
CA HIS A 236 -14.88 24.27 -49.57
C HIS A 236 -13.73 23.84 -48.64
N ASP A 237 -12.95 24.80 -48.13
CA ASP A 237 -11.73 24.54 -47.36
C ASP A 237 -11.98 24.17 -45.88
N MET A 238 -12.85 23.18 -45.61
CA MET A 238 -13.16 22.77 -44.23
C MET A 238 -12.02 22.00 -43.56
N ALA A 239 -11.65 22.44 -42.36
CA ALA A 239 -10.68 21.73 -41.53
C ALA A 239 -11.23 20.39 -41.04
N LYS A 240 -10.34 19.41 -40.84
CA LYS A 240 -10.63 18.17 -40.13
C LYS A 240 -10.70 18.44 -38.64
N GLY A 241 -11.72 17.94 -37.97
CA GLY A 241 -11.85 18.04 -36.52
C GLY A 241 -11.04 16.96 -35.80
N TYR A 242 -10.44 17.33 -34.67
CA TYR A 242 -9.62 16.45 -33.85
C TYR A 242 -10.10 16.40 -32.40
N LYS A 243 -9.76 15.30 -31.72
CA LYS A 243 -9.88 15.15 -30.28
C LYS A 243 -8.58 14.66 -29.68
N ILE A 244 -8.27 15.13 -28.48
CA ILE A 244 -7.16 14.56 -27.72
C ILE A 244 -7.48 13.12 -27.32
N SER A 245 -6.57 12.19 -27.62
CA SER A 245 -6.70 10.79 -27.24
C SER A 245 -5.33 10.09 -27.22
N PHE A 246 -4.99 9.46 -26.10
CA PHE A 246 -3.68 8.84 -25.87
C PHE A 246 -2.52 9.84 -26.04
N LEU A 247 -2.68 11.03 -25.43
CA LEU A 247 -1.76 12.16 -25.38
C LEU A 247 -1.49 12.83 -26.73
N GLN A 248 -2.28 12.52 -27.76
CA GLN A 248 -2.10 13.01 -29.13
C GLN A 248 -3.45 13.38 -29.76
N PRO A 249 -3.49 14.35 -30.69
CA PRO A 249 -4.71 14.65 -31.43
C PRO A 249 -5.02 13.50 -32.40
N ARG A 250 -6.27 13.06 -32.42
CA ARG A 250 -6.78 12.05 -33.36
C ARG A 250 -7.98 12.61 -34.11
N GLU A 251 -8.01 12.37 -35.42
CA GLU A 251 -9.15 12.77 -36.25
C GLU A 251 -10.43 12.17 -35.67
N TYR A 252 -11.45 13.01 -35.55
CA TYR A 252 -12.75 12.61 -35.02
C TYR A 252 -13.83 13.34 -35.79
N ASP A 253 -14.74 12.58 -36.40
CA ASP A 253 -15.94 13.13 -37.04
C ASP A 253 -17.11 13.06 -36.06
N ALA A 254 -17.50 14.22 -35.53
CA ALA A 254 -18.56 14.32 -34.55
C ALA A 254 -19.94 14.14 -35.19
N PRO A 255 -20.92 13.53 -34.48
CA PRO A 255 -22.30 13.46 -34.96
C PRO A 255 -22.85 14.85 -35.32
N MET A 256 -23.73 14.90 -36.32
CA MET A 256 -24.41 16.14 -36.71
C MET A 256 -25.68 16.35 -35.88
N TYR A 257 -25.80 17.53 -35.27
CA TYR A 257 -26.95 17.94 -34.48
C TYR A 257 -27.62 19.14 -35.15
N ARG A 258 -28.29 18.94 -36.28
CA ARG A 258 -28.90 20.04 -37.05
C ARG A 258 -29.90 20.84 -36.20
N GLY A 259 -30.61 20.18 -35.28
CA GLY A 259 -31.53 20.87 -34.38
C GLY A 259 -30.85 21.78 -33.35
N ASN A 260 -29.53 21.73 -33.20
CA ASN A 260 -28.74 22.63 -32.35
C ASN A 260 -28.01 23.71 -33.19
N MET A 261 -28.36 23.85 -34.48
CA MET A 261 -27.77 24.85 -35.37
C MET A 261 -27.87 26.28 -34.81
N PRO A 262 -29.01 26.73 -34.24
CA PRO A 262 -29.12 28.09 -33.67
C PRO A 262 -28.19 28.37 -32.49
N ALA A 263 -27.69 27.32 -31.83
CA ALA A 263 -26.87 27.47 -30.65
C ALA A 263 -25.39 27.16 -30.86
N GLY A 264 -24.98 26.46 -31.94
CA GLY A 264 -23.63 25.88 -31.95
C GLY A 264 -22.97 25.47 -33.28
N TYR A 265 -23.60 25.54 -34.45
CA TYR A 265 -23.07 24.88 -35.66
C TYR A 265 -22.85 25.78 -36.89
N VAL A 266 -22.75 27.10 -36.70
CA VAL A 266 -22.21 27.97 -37.76
C VAL A 266 -20.77 27.57 -38.06
N ILE A 267 -20.42 27.59 -39.33
CA ILE A 267 -19.07 27.32 -39.84
C ILE A 267 -18.56 28.58 -40.52
N SER A 268 -17.40 29.08 -40.11
CA SER A 268 -16.82 30.31 -40.64
C SER A 268 -15.31 30.20 -40.80
N ASN A 269 -14.70 31.19 -41.42
CA ASN A 269 -13.25 31.38 -41.53
C ASN A 269 -12.81 32.75 -40.99
N ALA A 270 -11.53 33.05 -41.09
CA ALA A 270 -10.97 34.32 -40.63
C ALA A 270 -11.48 35.52 -41.43
N ASP A 271 -11.61 35.39 -42.76
CA ASP A 271 -12.08 36.49 -43.62
C ASP A 271 -13.47 36.99 -43.22
N ASP A 272 -14.40 36.08 -42.91
CA ASP A 272 -15.74 36.46 -42.50
C ASP A 272 -15.82 36.86 -41.02
N MET A 273 -14.99 36.27 -40.16
CA MET A 273 -14.92 36.67 -38.74
C MET A 273 -14.31 38.06 -38.56
N GLU A 274 -13.43 38.50 -39.45
CA GLU A 274 -12.96 39.89 -39.52
C GLU A 274 -14.12 40.86 -39.71
N LYS A 275 -14.99 40.59 -40.70
CA LYS A 275 -16.21 41.39 -40.93
C LYS A 275 -17.17 41.34 -39.74
N TRP A 276 -17.36 40.16 -39.18
CA TRP A 276 -18.21 39.98 -37.99
C TRP A 276 -17.70 40.83 -36.82
N LEU A 277 -16.39 40.81 -36.53
CA LEU A 277 -15.79 41.66 -35.51
C LEU A 277 -15.99 43.16 -35.82
N ARG A 278 -15.82 43.59 -37.06
CA ARG A 278 -16.07 45.00 -37.44
C ARG A 278 -17.50 45.44 -37.20
N ILE A 279 -18.47 44.55 -37.43
CA ILE A 279 -19.88 44.80 -37.12
C ILE A 279 -20.06 44.97 -35.61
N GLN A 280 -19.51 44.05 -34.81
CA GLN A 280 -19.59 44.13 -33.34
C GLN A 280 -18.85 45.36 -32.77
N LEU A 281 -17.78 45.83 -33.42
CA LEU A 281 -17.05 47.04 -33.03
C LEU A 281 -17.70 48.35 -33.51
N GLY A 282 -18.77 48.28 -34.32
CA GLY A 282 -19.41 49.47 -34.92
C GLY A 282 -18.51 50.18 -35.95
N THR A 283 -17.54 49.49 -36.55
CA THR A 283 -16.66 50.01 -37.60
C THR A 283 -17.03 49.53 -39.01
N TYR A 284 -18.06 48.69 -39.10
CA TYR A 284 -18.71 48.31 -40.35
C TYR A 284 -19.91 49.24 -40.61
N SER A 285 -20.09 49.67 -41.86
CA SER A 285 -21.18 50.58 -42.22
C SER A 285 -22.49 49.80 -42.38
N LEU A 286 -23.38 49.91 -41.40
CA LEU A 286 -24.72 49.31 -41.43
C LEU A 286 -25.83 50.37 -41.47
N PRO A 287 -27.02 50.04 -41.99
CA PRO A 287 -28.24 50.82 -41.72
C PRO A 287 -28.45 51.06 -40.23
N GLU A 288 -29.02 52.21 -39.86
CA GLU A 288 -29.21 52.62 -38.46
C GLU A 288 -29.96 51.57 -37.63
N SER A 289 -31.04 51.00 -38.16
CA SER A 289 -31.80 49.92 -37.49
C SER A 289 -30.95 48.68 -37.24
N GLU A 290 -30.11 48.26 -38.20
CA GLU A 290 -29.26 47.09 -38.03
C GLU A 290 -28.15 47.35 -37.00
N GLN A 291 -27.62 48.58 -36.96
CA GLN A 291 -26.64 48.99 -35.96
C GLN A 291 -27.24 49.03 -34.55
N GLU A 292 -28.49 49.50 -34.40
CA GLU A 292 -29.22 49.46 -33.13
C GLU A 292 -29.45 48.02 -32.65
N ALA A 293 -29.85 47.11 -33.56
CA ALA A 293 -30.03 45.70 -33.23
C ALA A 293 -28.72 45.05 -32.71
N VAL A 294 -27.57 45.36 -33.35
CA VAL A 294 -26.25 44.90 -32.89
C VAL A 294 -25.93 45.43 -31.49
N GLN A 295 -26.13 46.73 -31.24
CA GLN A 295 -25.88 47.33 -29.92
C GLN A 295 -26.74 46.71 -28.82
N LYS A 296 -28.00 46.34 -29.12
CA LYS A 296 -28.87 45.62 -28.17
C LYS A 296 -28.30 44.25 -27.80
N THR A 297 -27.59 43.57 -28.69
CA THR A 297 -26.91 42.30 -28.34
C THR A 297 -25.82 42.47 -27.29
N HIS A 298 -25.31 43.67 -27.06
CA HIS A 298 -24.25 43.94 -26.07
C HIS A 298 -24.79 44.31 -24.69
N ILE A 299 -26.11 44.51 -24.56
CA ILE A 299 -26.72 44.94 -23.30
C ILE A 299 -27.01 43.71 -22.41
N PRO A 300 -26.30 43.55 -21.29
CA PRO A 300 -26.50 42.39 -20.43
C PRO A 300 -27.73 42.55 -19.54
N ASN A 301 -28.37 41.42 -19.25
CA ASN A 301 -29.35 41.37 -18.17
C ASN A 301 -28.62 41.31 -16.81
N ARG A 302 -28.79 42.36 -16.00
CA ARG A 302 -28.21 42.48 -14.65
C ARG A 302 -29.27 42.35 -13.54
N SER A 303 -30.45 41.83 -13.85
CA SER A 303 -31.51 41.58 -12.85
C SER A 303 -31.19 40.36 -11.96
N VAL A 304 -30.35 39.45 -12.43
CA VAL A 304 -29.83 38.29 -11.69
C VAL A 304 -28.35 38.47 -11.34
N ALA A 305 -27.87 37.70 -10.36
CA ALA A 305 -26.46 37.70 -10.01
C ALA A 305 -25.58 37.31 -11.21
N PRO A 306 -24.40 37.94 -11.39
CA PRO A 306 -23.46 37.54 -12.44
C PRO A 306 -22.90 36.14 -12.17
N SER A 307 -22.34 35.53 -13.22
CA SER A 307 -21.53 34.32 -13.13
C SER A 307 -20.35 34.51 -12.17
N SER A 308 -19.73 33.41 -11.72
CA SER A 308 -18.60 33.44 -10.79
C SER A 308 -17.38 34.20 -11.31
N ASP A 309 -17.23 34.33 -12.64
CA ASP A 309 -16.21 35.15 -13.30
C ASP A 309 -16.56 36.64 -13.40
N GLY A 310 -17.75 37.04 -12.92
CA GLY A 310 -18.25 38.41 -12.94
C GLY A 310 -18.95 38.83 -14.24
N SER A 311 -19.19 37.91 -15.18
CA SER A 311 -19.92 38.18 -16.41
C SER A 311 -21.45 38.10 -16.24
N SER A 312 -22.20 38.80 -17.08
CA SER A 312 -23.63 38.51 -17.31
C SER A 312 -23.89 38.42 -18.79
N TYR A 313 -24.95 37.74 -19.16
CA TYR A 313 -25.18 37.37 -20.55
C TYR A 313 -26.04 38.39 -21.32
N ALA A 314 -25.72 38.57 -22.60
CA ALA A 314 -26.34 39.53 -23.51
C ALA A 314 -26.43 38.93 -24.92
N GLY A 315 -27.61 38.45 -25.34
CA GLY A 315 -27.89 38.19 -26.76
C GLY A 315 -26.87 37.31 -27.52
N GLY A 316 -26.15 36.42 -26.84
CA GLY A 316 -25.10 35.58 -27.43
C GLY A 316 -23.69 35.91 -26.95
N TRP A 317 -23.54 36.81 -25.99
CA TRP A 317 -22.27 37.29 -25.45
C TRP A 317 -22.23 37.28 -23.92
N GLU A 318 -21.03 37.08 -23.37
CA GLU A 318 -20.68 37.29 -21.98
C GLU A 318 -20.12 38.70 -21.83
N VAL A 319 -20.74 39.51 -20.97
CA VAL A 319 -20.36 40.93 -20.75
C VAL A 319 -19.78 41.08 -19.36
N TYR A 320 -18.50 41.38 -19.28
CA TYR A 320 -17.75 41.47 -18.04
C TYR A 320 -17.94 42.81 -17.34
N GLN A 321 -18.06 42.78 -16.02
CA GLN A 321 -18.17 43.99 -15.19
C GLN A 321 -16.81 44.62 -14.87
N SER A 322 -15.72 43.86 -15.06
CA SER A 322 -14.35 44.24 -14.78
C SER A 322 -13.55 44.46 -16.08
N GLY A 323 -12.55 45.34 -16.04
CA GLY A 323 -12.00 45.92 -17.27
C GLY A 323 -13.03 46.84 -17.94
N SER A 324 -12.62 47.72 -18.84
CA SER A 324 -13.45 48.77 -19.49
C SER A 324 -14.59 48.25 -20.39
N GLY A 325 -15.34 47.20 -20.01
CA GLY A 325 -16.46 46.64 -20.79
C GLY A 325 -16.06 45.57 -21.82
N GLU A 326 -15.33 44.53 -21.39
CA GLU A 326 -15.02 43.39 -22.28
C GLU A 326 -16.27 42.56 -22.62
N ILE A 327 -16.40 42.20 -23.89
CA ILE A 327 -17.46 41.32 -24.39
C ILE A 327 -16.81 40.12 -25.05
N SER A 328 -17.17 38.91 -24.66
CA SER A 328 -16.60 37.69 -25.26
C SER A 328 -17.60 36.55 -25.31
N HIS A 329 -17.24 35.48 -26.02
CA HIS A 329 -17.94 34.21 -25.90
C HIS A 329 -17.02 33.06 -26.35
N ALA A 330 -16.92 32.02 -25.51
CA ALA A 330 -16.26 30.77 -25.87
C ALA A 330 -17.19 29.84 -26.65
N GLY A 331 -16.72 29.29 -27.75
CA GLY A 331 -17.45 28.33 -28.57
C GLY A 331 -16.80 26.97 -28.52
N SER A 332 -17.55 25.94 -28.12
CA SER A 332 -17.05 24.55 -28.10
C SER A 332 -18.01 23.60 -28.78
N ASN A 333 -17.48 22.78 -29.66
CA ASN A 333 -18.12 21.59 -30.22
C ASN A 333 -17.23 20.37 -29.91
N PRO A 334 -17.69 19.13 -30.14
CA PRO A 334 -16.92 17.92 -29.84
C PRO A 334 -15.48 17.86 -30.39
N ASN A 335 -15.20 18.53 -31.51
CA ASN A 335 -13.94 18.45 -32.24
C ASN A 335 -13.46 19.81 -32.81
N PHE A 336 -14.07 20.91 -32.37
CA PHE A 336 -13.70 22.28 -32.73
C PHE A 336 -13.91 23.19 -31.52
N SER A 337 -13.14 24.27 -31.44
CA SER A 337 -13.43 25.36 -30.52
C SER A 337 -13.10 26.70 -31.15
N SER A 338 -13.69 27.76 -30.62
CA SER A 338 -13.39 29.13 -30.99
C SER A 338 -13.56 30.05 -29.79
N PHE A 339 -13.03 31.26 -29.90
CA PHE A 339 -13.21 32.30 -28.90
C PHE A 339 -13.21 33.65 -29.60
N LEU A 340 -14.26 34.43 -29.36
CA LEU A 340 -14.35 35.80 -29.81
C LEU A 340 -14.35 36.69 -28.58
N VAL A 341 -13.56 37.76 -28.62
CA VAL A 341 -13.51 38.79 -27.58
C VAL A 341 -13.30 40.14 -28.23
N PHE A 342 -14.01 41.15 -27.75
CA PHE A 342 -13.92 42.49 -28.29
C PHE A 342 -14.28 43.55 -27.25
N ARG A 343 -13.83 44.76 -27.53
CA ARG A 343 -14.00 45.95 -26.72
C ARG A 343 -14.43 47.09 -27.66
N PRO A 344 -15.74 47.38 -27.76
CA PRO A 344 -16.25 48.38 -28.71
C PRO A 344 -15.68 49.79 -28.51
N GLU A 345 -15.51 50.23 -27.26
CA GLU A 345 -15.01 51.57 -26.94
C GLU A 345 -13.56 51.78 -27.42
N GLU A 346 -12.71 50.77 -27.22
CA GLU A 346 -11.31 50.79 -27.67
C GLU A 346 -11.13 50.31 -29.12
N LYS A 347 -12.23 49.93 -29.79
CA LYS A 347 -12.25 49.36 -31.15
C LYS A 347 -11.27 48.20 -31.33
N LEU A 348 -11.20 47.30 -30.35
CA LEU A 348 -10.27 46.18 -30.32
C LEU A 348 -11.05 44.86 -30.36
N GLY A 349 -10.69 43.94 -31.24
CA GLY A 349 -11.38 42.64 -31.34
C GLY A 349 -10.43 41.51 -31.71
N VAL A 350 -10.68 40.31 -31.21
CA VAL A 350 -9.92 39.09 -31.51
C VAL A 350 -10.90 37.95 -31.77
N ALA A 351 -10.64 37.18 -32.82
CA ALA A 351 -11.32 35.92 -33.09
C ALA A 351 -10.29 34.81 -33.26
N VAL A 352 -10.47 33.73 -32.53
CA VAL A 352 -9.64 32.53 -32.59
C VAL A 352 -10.51 31.34 -32.93
N MET A 353 -10.11 30.51 -33.88
CA MET A 353 -10.80 29.28 -34.28
C MET A 353 -9.82 28.13 -34.36
N ALA A 354 -10.17 26.96 -33.82
CA ALA A 354 -9.30 25.80 -33.71
C ALA A 354 -10.01 24.52 -34.12
N ASN A 355 -9.27 23.60 -34.75
CA ASN A 355 -9.79 22.30 -35.19
C ASN A 355 -9.68 21.19 -34.13
N MET A 356 -9.72 21.56 -32.86
CA MET A 356 -9.79 20.66 -31.72
C MET A 356 -10.43 21.41 -30.57
N ASN A 357 -11.36 20.79 -29.83
CA ASN A 357 -11.92 21.39 -28.63
C ASN A 357 -10.86 21.49 -27.53
N SER A 358 -10.51 22.70 -27.12
CA SER A 358 -9.52 22.95 -26.09
C SER A 358 -9.71 24.31 -25.43
N ASP A 359 -9.58 24.33 -24.09
CA ASP A 359 -9.65 25.54 -23.25
C ASP A 359 -8.53 26.54 -23.59
N TYR A 360 -7.43 26.06 -24.20
CA TYR A 360 -6.37 26.91 -24.73
C TYR A 360 -6.84 27.82 -25.87
N THR A 361 -7.93 27.52 -26.57
CA THR A 361 -8.47 28.41 -27.61
C THR A 361 -8.91 29.74 -27.01
N GLN A 362 -9.62 29.68 -25.88
CA GLN A 362 -10.01 30.85 -25.11
C GLN A 362 -8.79 31.51 -24.47
N ALA A 363 -7.90 30.75 -23.85
CA ALA A 363 -6.70 31.32 -23.22
C ALA A 363 -5.78 32.03 -24.23
N ILE A 364 -5.68 31.53 -25.46
CA ILE A 364 -4.93 32.19 -26.54
C ILE A 364 -5.61 33.51 -26.90
N GLY A 365 -6.92 33.53 -27.15
CA GLY A 365 -7.61 34.76 -27.54
C GLY A 365 -7.64 35.81 -26.42
N GLN A 366 -7.85 35.40 -25.17
CA GLN A 366 -7.75 36.29 -24.01
C GLN A 366 -6.31 36.81 -23.84
N GLY A 367 -5.31 35.92 -23.95
CA GLY A 367 -3.91 36.29 -23.86
C GLY A 367 -3.49 37.29 -24.96
N ILE A 368 -4.09 37.22 -26.15
CA ILE A 368 -3.88 38.21 -27.21
C ILE A 368 -4.46 39.57 -26.83
N ILE A 369 -5.69 39.63 -26.29
CA ILE A 369 -6.27 40.90 -25.80
C ILE A 369 -5.45 41.48 -24.65
N ASP A 370 -5.08 40.67 -23.66
CA ASP A 370 -4.27 41.12 -22.53
C ASP A 370 -2.92 41.67 -23.01
N PHE A 371 -2.28 40.98 -23.95
CA PHE A 371 -1.05 41.44 -24.59
C PHE A 371 -1.24 42.78 -25.34
N LEU A 372 -2.34 42.94 -26.09
CA LEU A 372 -2.69 44.20 -26.78
C LEU A 372 -3.00 45.36 -25.83
N MET A 373 -3.44 45.04 -24.62
CA MET A 373 -3.74 46.02 -23.56
C MET A 373 -2.55 46.23 -22.60
N GLU A 374 -1.35 45.74 -22.96
CA GLU A 374 -0.12 45.82 -22.14
C GLU A 374 -0.28 45.23 -20.72
N LYS A 375 -1.18 44.26 -20.57
CA LYS A 375 -1.32 43.46 -19.35
C LYS A 375 -0.42 42.23 -19.44
N GLU A 376 0.02 41.72 -18.29
CA GLU A 376 0.69 40.42 -18.28
C GLU A 376 -0.32 39.33 -18.71
N PRO A 377 -0.02 38.55 -19.76
CA PRO A 377 -0.92 37.50 -20.21
C PRO A 377 -1.04 36.43 -19.13
N VAL A 378 -2.26 35.92 -18.95
CA VAL A 378 -2.53 34.84 -17.98
C VAL A 378 -1.63 33.64 -18.30
N THR A 379 -0.79 33.22 -17.34
CA THR A 379 0.09 32.06 -17.48
C THR A 379 -0.51 30.83 -16.79
N GLY A 380 -0.41 29.66 -17.43
CA GLY A 380 -0.77 28.37 -16.82
C GLY A 380 -2.21 27.90 -17.05
N THR A 381 -2.64 27.79 -18.32
CA THR A 381 -3.95 27.23 -18.70
C THR A 381 -4.05 25.73 -18.40
N SER A 382 -5.07 25.33 -17.66
CA SER A 382 -5.47 23.92 -17.53
C SER A 382 -6.49 23.56 -18.61
N ASP A 383 -6.33 22.39 -19.23
CA ASP A 383 -7.29 21.84 -20.19
C ASP A 383 -7.93 20.58 -19.62
N MET A 384 -9.26 20.57 -19.51
CA MET A 384 -9.99 19.47 -18.88
C MET A 384 -9.81 18.16 -19.67
N TYR A 385 -10.02 18.18 -20.99
CA TYR A 385 -9.99 16.96 -21.80
C TYR A 385 -8.58 16.37 -21.90
N LYS A 386 -7.56 17.21 -21.99
CA LYS A 386 -6.15 16.79 -21.93
C LYS A 386 -5.81 16.16 -20.58
N SER A 387 -6.29 16.74 -19.49
CA SER A 387 -6.06 16.21 -18.14
C SER A 387 -6.75 14.86 -17.93
N VAL A 388 -8.01 14.74 -18.37
CA VAL A 388 -8.78 13.49 -18.36
C VAL A 388 -8.12 12.42 -19.23
N ASP A 389 -7.62 12.78 -20.42
CA ASP A 389 -6.93 11.85 -21.31
C ASP A 389 -5.62 11.35 -20.68
N ALA A 390 -4.81 12.24 -20.11
CA ALA A 390 -3.55 11.89 -19.45
C ALA A 390 -3.77 10.99 -18.23
N PHE A 391 -4.78 11.29 -17.40
CA PHE A 391 -5.18 10.44 -16.29
C PHE A 391 -5.63 9.06 -16.77
N SER A 392 -6.52 9.02 -17.76
CA SER A 392 -7.07 7.77 -18.31
C SER A 392 -5.98 6.90 -18.95
N PHE A 393 -5.05 7.53 -19.68
CA PHE A 393 -3.89 6.84 -20.25
C PHE A 393 -2.97 6.26 -19.19
N THR A 394 -2.72 7.01 -18.11
CA THR A 394 -1.93 6.53 -16.97
C THR A 394 -2.60 5.32 -16.30
N VAL A 395 -3.92 5.39 -16.08
CA VAL A 395 -4.72 4.26 -15.55
C VAL A 395 -4.57 3.02 -16.44
N LEU A 396 -4.66 3.18 -17.76
CA LEU A 396 -4.48 2.08 -18.72
C LEU A 396 -3.07 1.47 -18.67
N LEU A 397 -2.04 2.31 -18.53
CA LEU A 397 -0.63 1.87 -18.46
C LEU A 397 -0.39 0.94 -17.28
N PHE A 398 -1.07 1.14 -16.15
CA PHE A 398 -0.98 0.27 -14.98
C PHE A 398 -1.95 -0.92 -15.03
N LEU A 399 -3.20 -0.69 -15.46
CA LEU A 399 -4.25 -1.71 -15.39
C LEU A 399 -4.16 -2.78 -16.47
N ILE A 400 -3.63 -2.47 -17.66
CA ILE A 400 -3.45 -3.49 -18.71
C ILE A 400 -2.42 -4.54 -18.26
N PRO A 401 -1.18 -4.18 -17.84
CA PRO A 401 -0.23 -5.14 -17.30
C PRO A 401 -0.74 -5.87 -16.07
N PHE A 402 -1.44 -5.17 -15.17
CA PHE A 402 -2.08 -5.77 -13.99
C PHE A 402 -3.09 -6.86 -14.38
N SER A 403 -3.95 -6.58 -15.36
CA SER A 403 -4.96 -7.53 -15.86
C SER A 403 -4.29 -8.75 -16.52
N CYS A 404 -3.26 -8.54 -17.35
CA CYS A 404 -2.47 -9.61 -17.95
C CYS A 404 -1.76 -10.48 -16.88
N LEU A 405 -1.17 -9.86 -15.86
CA LEU A 405 -0.51 -10.54 -14.76
C LEU A 405 -1.51 -11.35 -13.92
N THR A 406 -2.69 -10.78 -13.64
CA THR A 406 -3.78 -11.48 -12.95
C THR A 406 -4.27 -12.67 -13.75
N LEU A 407 -4.44 -12.52 -15.07
CA LEU A 407 -4.80 -13.62 -15.97
C LEU A 407 -3.74 -14.74 -15.94
N TYR A 408 -2.45 -14.39 -15.97
CA TYR A 408 -1.36 -15.36 -15.81
C TYR A 408 -1.49 -16.15 -14.50
N PHE A 409 -1.77 -15.49 -13.37
CA PHE A 409 -1.97 -16.16 -12.08
C PHE A 409 -3.24 -17.00 -12.02
N ILE A 410 -4.32 -16.60 -12.69
CA ILE A 410 -5.53 -17.41 -12.86
C ILE A 410 -5.20 -18.68 -13.63
N CYS A 411 -4.59 -18.56 -14.83
CA CYS A 411 -4.18 -19.71 -15.65
C CYS A 411 -3.26 -20.66 -14.88
N ARG A 412 -2.27 -20.12 -14.17
CA ARG A 412 -1.38 -20.90 -13.30
C ARG A 412 -2.13 -21.64 -12.21
N THR A 413 -3.15 -21.02 -11.60
CA THR A 413 -3.96 -21.64 -10.55
C THR A 413 -4.86 -22.73 -11.13
N ILE A 414 -5.45 -22.52 -12.31
CA ILE A 414 -6.22 -23.54 -13.04
C ILE A 414 -5.34 -24.75 -13.37
N VAL A 415 -4.13 -24.55 -13.88
CA VAL A 415 -3.17 -25.64 -14.12
C VAL A 415 -2.84 -26.40 -12.83
N GLN A 416 -2.70 -25.71 -11.70
CA GLN A 416 -2.46 -26.34 -10.40
C GLN A 416 -3.65 -27.16 -9.89
N LEU A 417 -4.89 -26.78 -10.25
CA LEU A 417 -6.09 -27.56 -9.97
C LEU A 417 -6.09 -28.86 -10.76
N PHE A 418 -5.80 -28.80 -12.07
CA PHE A 418 -5.65 -30.00 -12.90
C PHE A 418 -4.52 -30.91 -12.40
N GLN A 419 -3.43 -30.34 -11.88
CA GLN A 419 -2.32 -31.08 -11.26
C GLN A 419 -2.63 -31.58 -9.84
N LYS A 420 -3.85 -31.40 -9.31
CA LYS A 420 -4.28 -31.76 -7.94
C LYS A 420 -3.36 -31.22 -6.83
N LYS A 421 -2.66 -30.10 -7.09
CA LYS A 421 -1.80 -29.42 -6.11
C LYS A 421 -2.58 -28.52 -5.14
N ARG A 422 -3.86 -28.30 -5.41
CA ARG A 422 -4.81 -27.52 -4.62
C ARG A 422 -6.05 -28.36 -4.38
N MET A 423 -6.57 -28.33 -3.16
CA MET A 423 -7.76 -29.07 -2.76
C MET A 423 -8.84 -28.10 -2.28
N LEU A 424 -10.10 -28.55 -2.30
CA LEU A 424 -11.23 -27.75 -1.87
C LEU A 424 -11.14 -27.40 -0.37
N GLU A 425 -11.31 -26.12 -0.05
CA GLU A 425 -11.34 -25.61 1.33
C GLU A 425 -12.43 -26.30 2.15
N LYS A 426 -12.09 -26.79 3.35
CA LYS A 426 -13.03 -27.52 4.21
C LYS A 426 -14.07 -26.58 4.84
N ASN A 427 -13.71 -25.33 5.10
CA ASN A 427 -14.60 -24.35 5.71
C ASN A 427 -15.67 -23.84 4.71
N ARG A 428 -16.94 -24.22 4.94
CA ARG A 428 -18.09 -23.83 4.10
C ARG A 428 -18.29 -22.31 4.02
N LEU A 429 -18.05 -21.58 5.12
CA LEU A 429 -18.18 -20.12 5.14
C LEU A 429 -17.17 -19.44 4.20
N LYS A 430 -15.91 -19.88 4.21
CA LYS A 430 -14.88 -19.32 3.31
C LYS A 430 -15.14 -19.70 1.86
N ARG A 431 -15.62 -20.92 1.63
CA ARG A 431 -15.91 -21.48 0.30
C ARG A 431 -16.98 -20.71 -0.47
N ILE A 432 -18.02 -20.22 0.22
CA ILE A 432 -19.16 -19.52 -0.41
C ILE A 432 -19.10 -18.01 -0.14
N GLY A 433 -18.67 -17.61 1.06
CA GLY A 433 -18.72 -16.22 1.50
C GLY A 433 -17.79 -15.29 0.72
N VAL A 434 -16.56 -15.69 0.41
CA VAL A 434 -15.63 -14.84 -0.36
C VAL A 434 -16.11 -14.62 -1.80
N PRO A 435 -16.54 -15.65 -2.56
CA PRO A 435 -17.15 -15.44 -3.87
C PRO A 435 -18.38 -14.53 -3.84
N LEU A 436 -19.26 -14.68 -2.83
CA LEU A 436 -20.45 -13.85 -2.69
C LEU A 436 -20.11 -12.38 -2.44
N ILE A 437 -19.16 -12.11 -1.53
CA ILE A 437 -18.66 -10.75 -1.25
C ILE A 437 -17.99 -10.16 -2.49
N SER A 438 -17.16 -10.94 -3.19
CA SER A 438 -16.54 -10.54 -4.45
C SER A 438 -17.58 -10.17 -5.51
N PHE A 439 -18.66 -10.96 -5.65
CA PHE A 439 -19.73 -10.68 -6.59
C PHE A 439 -20.48 -9.39 -6.23
N LEU A 440 -20.84 -9.20 -4.96
CA LEU A 440 -21.47 -7.96 -4.49
C LEU A 440 -20.56 -6.73 -4.74
N PHE A 441 -19.26 -6.87 -4.47
CA PHE A 441 -18.28 -5.81 -4.74
C PHE A 441 -18.20 -5.46 -6.22
N ILE A 442 -18.19 -6.46 -7.11
CA ILE A 442 -18.24 -6.24 -8.57
C ILE A 442 -19.50 -5.47 -8.97
N LEU A 443 -20.67 -5.82 -8.42
CA LEU A 443 -21.92 -5.11 -8.75
C LEU A 443 -21.89 -3.65 -8.31
N ILE A 444 -21.41 -3.37 -7.11
CA ILE A 444 -21.28 -1.99 -6.60
C ILE A 444 -20.26 -1.21 -7.45
N ALA A 445 -19.10 -1.81 -7.76
CA ALA A 445 -18.08 -1.18 -8.58
C ALA A 445 -18.56 -0.94 -10.03
N ALA A 446 -19.30 -1.89 -10.62
CA ALA A 446 -19.89 -1.74 -11.95
C ALA A 446 -20.93 -0.60 -11.97
N TYR A 447 -21.78 -0.52 -10.95
CA TYR A 447 -22.74 0.57 -10.81
C TYR A 447 -22.04 1.93 -10.62
N ALA A 448 -20.98 1.98 -9.81
CA ALA A 448 -20.19 3.19 -9.63
C ALA A 448 -19.47 3.63 -10.92
N ILE A 449 -18.96 2.69 -11.71
CA ILE A 449 -18.38 3.00 -13.03
C ILE A 449 -19.48 3.50 -13.99
N TYR A 450 -20.65 2.87 -13.98
CA TYR A 450 -21.79 3.30 -14.80
C TYR A 450 -22.22 4.75 -14.46
N GLN A 451 -22.16 5.14 -13.19
CA GLN A 451 -22.51 6.50 -12.72
C GLN A 451 -21.40 7.56 -12.91
N ILE A 452 -20.26 7.23 -13.51
CA ILE A 452 -19.19 8.24 -13.76
C ILE A 452 -19.73 9.49 -14.49
N PRO A 453 -20.50 9.38 -15.59
CA PRO A 453 -21.04 10.55 -16.28
C PRO A 453 -21.88 11.43 -15.35
N SER A 454 -22.76 10.87 -14.51
CA SER A 454 -23.64 11.66 -13.65
C SER A 454 -22.92 12.43 -12.53
N VAL A 455 -21.62 12.18 -12.32
CA VAL A 455 -20.81 12.78 -11.26
C VAL A 455 -19.85 13.85 -11.78
N PHE A 456 -19.28 13.62 -12.95
CA PHE A 456 -18.48 14.62 -13.64
C PHE A 456 -19.34 15.55 -14.51
N PHE A 457 -20.51 15.09 -14.95
CA PHE A 457 -21.44 15.77 -15.84
C PHE A 457 -22.88 15.53 -15.35
N PRO A 458 -23.36 16.26 -14.32
CA PRO A 458 -24.67 16.03 -13.71
C PRO A 458 -25.81 15.95 -14.73
N GLY A 459 -26.54 14.83 -14.72
CA GLY A 459 -27.66 14.58 -15.63
C GLY A 459 -27.29 14.08 -17.03
N LEU A 460 -26.02 13.89 -17.35
CA LEU A 460 -25.57 13.42 -18.67
C LEU A 460 -25.19 11.93 -18.68
N THR A 461 -25.24 11.31 -19.87
CA THR A 461 -25.05 9.86 -20.07
C THR A 461 -23.69 9.51 -20.68
N TRP A 462 -23.40 8.21 -20.78
CA TRP A 462 -22.22 7.73 -21.51
C TRP A 462 -22.23 8.09 -23.00
N ASP A 463 -23.40 8.30 -23.61
CA ASP A 463 -23.47 8.73 -25.02
C ASP A 463 -22.89 10.14 -25.19
N PHE A 464 -23.22 11.05 -24.27
CA PHE A 464 -22.61 12.37 -24.22
C PHE A 464 -21.09 12.27 -24.01
N VAL A 465 -20.64 11.48 -23.02
CA VAL A 465 -19.21 11.31 -22.72
C VAL A 465 -18.44 10.74 -23.92
N ASN A 466 -18.99 9.77 -24.65
CA ASN A 466 -18.34 9.24 -25.85
C ASN A 466 -18.24 10.27 -26.98
N VAL A 467 -19.17 11.23 -27.03
CA VAL A 467 -19.17 12.32 -28.03
C VAL A 467 -18.30 13.49 -27.60
N TRP A 468 -18.09 13.78 -26.32
CA TRP A 468 -17.34 14.96 -25.89
C TRP A 468 -15.97 14.63 -25.31
N ALA A 469 -15.87 13.59 -24.48
CA ALA A 469 -14.64 13.23 -23.79
C ALA A 469 -13.67 12.40 -24.67
N PRO A 470 -12.38 12.31 -24.26
CA PRO A 470 -11.39 11.44 -24.88
C PRO A 470 -11.80 9.97 -24.87
N VAL A 471 -11.49 9.25 -25.96
CA VAL A 471 -11.73 7.80 -26.08
C VAL A 471 -10.98 6.99 -25.00
N SER A 472 -9.88 7.52 -24.49
CA SER A 472 -9.11 6.89 -23.42
C SER A 472 -9.92 6.78 -22.11
N MET A 473 -10.85 7.70 -21.84
CA MET A 473 -11.67 7.70 -20.63
C MET A 473 -12.63 6.50 -20.57
N SER A 474 -13.40 6.29 -21.65
CA SER A 474 -14.32 5.16 -21.72
C SER A 474 -13.57 3.83 -21.73
N LEU A 475 -12.42 3.75 -22.42
CA LEU A 475 -11.56 2.56 -22.38
C LEU A 475 -11.00 2.30 -20.98
N ALA A 476 -10.54 3.32 -20.26
CA ALA A 476 -10.03 3.20 -18.90
C ALA A 476 -11.11 2.69 -17.94
N ALA A 477 -12.35 3.17 -18.06
CA ALA A 477 -13.48 2.70 -17.27
C ALA A 477 -13.73 1.19 -17.47
N TRP A 478 -13.79 0.72 -18.73
CA TRP A 478 -14.01 -0.70 -19.03
C TRP A 478 -12.85 -1.60 -18.61
N VAL A 479 -11.61 -1.17 -18.82
CA VAL A 479 -10.41 -1.91 -18.39
C VAL A 479 -10.34 -1.99 -16.86
N THR A 480 -10.77 -0.94 -16.15
CA THR A 480 -10.90 -0.94 -14.68
C THR A 480 -11.89 -1.99 -14.21
N LEU A 481 -13.09 -2.02 -14.81
CA LEU A 481 -14.09 -3.04 -14.48
C LEU A 481 -13.57 -4.45 -14.75
N ALA A 482 -12.93 -4.69 -15.90
CA ALA A 482 -12.34 -5.97 -16.25
C ALA A 482 -11.25 -6.40 -15.25
N GLY A 483 -10.36 -5.49 -14.85
CA GLY A 483 -9.33 -5.73 -13.85
C GLY A 483 -9.91 -6.13 -12.49
N ILE A 484 -10.97 -5.43 -12.04
CA ILE A 484 -11.69 -5.74 -10.79
C ILE A 484 -12.30 -7.15 -10.86
N VAL A 485 -13.00 -7.47 -11.96
CA VAL A 485 -13.63 -8.78 -12.16
C VAL A 485 -12.58 -9.89 -12.16
N LEU A 486 -11.50 -9.75 -12.91
CA LEU A 486 -10.41 -10.73 -12.96
C LEU A 486 -9.79 -10.95 -11.58
N PHE A 487 -9.50 -9.88 -10.84
CA PHE A 487 -8.88 -10.01 -9.53
C PHE A 487 -9.82 -10.61 -8.48
N CYS A 488 -11.10 -10.22 -8.47
CA CYS A 488 -12.12 -10.80 -7.61
C CYS A 488 -12.35 -12.30 -7.91
N PHE A 489 -12.32 -12.68 -9.19
CA PHE A 489 -12.36 -14.08 -9.60
C PHE A 489 -11.12 -14.83 -9.13
N TYR A 490 -9.92 -14.26 -9.31
CA TYR A 490 -8.66 -14.83 -8.83
C TYR A 490 -8.66 -15.04 -7.31
N LEU A 491 -9.07 -14.02 -6.53
CA LEU A 491 -9.20 -14.09 -5.06
C LEU A 491 -10.17 -15.20 -4.63
N SER A 492 -11.29 -15.33 -5.32
CA SER A 492 -12.28 -16.37 -5.07
C SER A 492 -11.68 -17.77 -5.33
N LEU A 493 -10.97 -17.93 -6.45
CA LEU A 493 -10.33 -19.18 -6.85
C LEU A 493 -9.28 -19.64 -5.81
N ILE A 494 -8.37 -18.76 -5.38
CA ILE A 494 -7.33 -19.12 -4.41
C ILE A 494 -7.86 -19.36 -3.01
N THR A 495 -9.03 -18.81 -2.67
CA THR A 495 -9.68 -19.00 -1.37
C THR A 495 -10.50 -20.29 -1.32
N ILE A 496 -11.19 -20.64 -2.42
CA ILE A 496 -11.91 -21.92 -2.54
C ILE A 496 -10.91 -23.08 -2.62
N TYR A 497 -9.79 -22.88 -3.30
CA TYR A 497 -8.78 -23.90 -3.53
C TYR A 497 -7.41 -23.48 -2.99
N PRO A 498 -7.23 -23.50 -1.65
CA PRO A 498 -5.95 -23.20 -1.04
C PRO A 498 -4.86 -24.19 -1.46
N GLN A 499 -3.61 -23.74 -1.40
CA GLN A 499 -2.43 -24.58 -1.61
C GLN A 499 -1.74 -24.80 -0.27
N ASP A 500 -1.57 -26.06 0.12
CA ASP A 500 -0.75 -26.39 1.28
C ASP A 500 0.71 -26.00 0.98
N LYS A 501 1.25 -25.07 1.78
CA LYS A 501 2.69 -24.71 1.90
C LYS A 501 3.29 -23.68 0.93
N LYS A 502 2.55 -23.04 0.01
CA LYS A 502 3.13 -21.93 -0.81
C LYS A 502 2.59 -20.54 -0.46
N LYS A 503 3.53 -19.60 -0.33
CA LYS A 503 3.28 -18.19 -0.05
C LYS A 503 2.81 -17.49 -1.34
N ASN A 504 1.59 -16.98 -1.33
CA ASN A 504 1.07 -16.16 -2.42
C ASN A 504 1.22 -14.67 -2.07
N PHE A 505 2.34 -14.06 -2.45
CA PHE A 505 2.60 -12.63 -2.21
C PHE A 505 1.85 -11.71 -3.19
N PHE A 506 1.43 -12.21 -4.35
CA PHE A 506 0.69 -11.43 -5.35
C PHE A 506 -0.64 -10.86 -4.82
N PRO A 507 -1.60 -11.67 -4.30
CA PRO A 507 -2.84 -11.12 -3.76
C PRO A 507 -2.60 -10.16 -2.59
N LEU A 508 -1.57 -10.43 -1.79
CA LEU A 508 -1.19 -9.54 -0.69
C LEU A 508 -0.77 -8.16 -1.20
N PHE A 509 0.11 -8.10 -2.20
CA PHE A 509 0.56 -6.84 -2.80
C PHE A 509 -0.62 -6.06 -3.38
N VAL A 510 -1.47 -6.72 -4.17
CA VAL A 510 -2.63 -6.07 -4.82
C VAL A 510 -3.63 -5.55 -3.79
N LEU A 511 -3.92 -6.33 -2.74
CA LEU A 511 -4.82 -5.88 -1.67
C LEU A 511 -4.23 -4.71 -0.88
N SER A 512 -2.91 -4.68 -0.65
CA SER A 512 -2.27 -3.54 0.01
C SER A 512 -2.36 -2.25 -0.83
N VAL A 513 -2.14 -2.36 -2.16
CA VAL A 513 -2.35 -1.24 -3.10
C VAL A 513 -3.81 -0.80 -3.12
N THR A 514 -4.75 -1.75 -3.19
CA THR A 514 -6.19 -1.49 -3.18
C THR A 514 -6.64 -0.81 -1.89
N SER A 515 -6.08 -1.21 -0.75
CA SER A 515 -6.35 -0.57 0.54
C SER A 515 -5.86 0.89 0.56
N GLY A 516 -4.64 1.15 0.08
CA GLY A 516 -4.10 2.51 0.00
C GLY A 516 -4.90 3.40 -0.95
N PHE A 517 -5.29 2.85 -2.11
CA PHE A 517 -6.15 3.54 -3.08
C PHE A 517 -7.54 3.84 -2.51
N GLY A 518 -8.21 2.86 -1.89
CA GLY A 518 -9.53 3.06 -1.28
C GLY A 518 -9.49 4.14 -0.19
N ASN A 519 -8.39 4.22 0.55
CA ASN A 519 -8.20 5.28 1.54
C ASN A 519 -7.98 6.66 0.90
N ALA A 520 -7.13 6.75 -0.13
CA ALA A 520 -6.90 8.00 -0.87
C ALA A 520 -8.18 8.50 -1.56
N MET A 521 -8.99 7.58 -2.10
CA MET A 521 -10.29 7.87 -2.70
C MET A 521 -11.25 8.50 -1.70
N ILE A 522 -11.29 8.02 -0.44
CA ILE A 522 -12.10 8.62 0.63
C ILE A 522 -11.69 10.09 0.85
N ILE A 523 -10.39 10.35 0.97
CA ILE A 523 -9.86 11.71 1.18
C ILE A 523 -10.22 12.61 0.00
N PHE A 524 -10.01 12.13 -1.21
CA PHE A 524 -10.33 12.86 -2.43
C PHE A 524 -11.80 13.26 -2.49
N ILE A 525 -12.71 12.33 -2.20
CA ILE A 525 -14.15 12.58 -2.27
C ILE A 525 -14.60 13.55 -1.18
N ILE A 526 -14.01 13.47 0.02
CA ILE A 526 -14.28 14.46 1.08
C ILE A 526 -13.82 15.85 0.61
N ASN A 527 -12.61 15.95 0.04
CA ASN A 527 -12.09 17.22 -0.45
C ASN A 527 -12.96 17.81 -1.57
N GLU A 528 -13.37 16.99 -2.54
CA GLU A 528 -14.30 17.39 -3.60
C GLU A 528 -15.66 17.85 -3.05
N ALA A 529 -16.21 17.13 -2.06
CA ALA A 529 -17.50 17.49 -1.47
C ALA A 529 -17.45 18.80 -0.67
N LEU A 530 -16.26 19.23 -0.21
CA LEU A 530 -16.06 20.52 0.47
C LEU A 530 -15.93 21.68 -0.52
N ILE A 531 -15.46 21.41 -1.75
CA ILE A 531 -15.30 22.41 -2.80
C ILE A 531 -16.62 22.64 -3.56
N ARG A 532 -17.43 21.60 -3.76
CA ARG A 532 -18.71 21.69 -4.51
C ARG A 532 -19.84 22.29 -3.69
N GLU A 533 -20.72 23.05 -4.35
CA GLU A 533 -21.96 23.56 -3.78
C GLU A 533 -22.92 22.42 -3.36
N ALA A 534 -23.69 22.65 -2.29
CA ALA A 534 -24.39 21.61 -1.51
C ALA A 534 -25.37 20.72 -2.31
N HIS A 535 -25.95 21.22 -3.40
CA HIS A 535 -26.94 20.49 -4.19
C HIS A 535 -26.35 19.39 -5.12
N SER A 536 -25.02 19.39 -5.35
CA SER A 536 -24.34 18.44 -6.27
C SER A 536 -23.75 17.20 -5.57
N ASN A 537 -23.90 17.07 -4.23
CA ASN A 537 -23.15 16.11 -3.43
C ASN A 537 -23.75 14.68 -3.34
N SER A 538 -24.98 14.45 -3.82
CA SER A 538 -25.68 13.16 -3.64
C SER A 538 -24.96 11.98 -4.32
N ASN A 539 -24.36 12.20 -5.48
CA ASN A 539 -23.66 11.14 -6.21
C ASN A 539 -22.26 10.85 -5.65
N LEU A 540 -21.62 11.81 -4.96
CA LEU A 540 -20.32 11.60 -4.31
C LEU A 540 -20.40 10.60 -3.14
N ILE A 541 -21.56 10.50 -2.48
CA ILE A 541 -21.80 9.55 -1.38
C ILE A 541 -21.59 8.11 -1.85
N LEU A 542 -21.99 7.76 -3.08
CA LEU A 542 -21.78 6.42 -3.64
C LEU A 542 -20.30 6.05 -3.67
N TYR A 543 -19.46 6.96 -4.17
CA TYR A 543 -18.03 6.74 -4.24
C TYR A 543 -17.39 6.75 -2.85
N PHE A 544 -17.89 7.56 -1.92
CA PHE A 544 -17.43 7.57 -0.54
C PHE A 544 -17.65 6.21 0.13
N VAL A 545 -18.86 5.66 -0.02
CA VAL A 545 -19.21 4.32 0.47
C VAL A 545 -18.38 3.24 -0.21
N LEU A 546 -18.18 3.32 -1.54
CA LEU A 546 -17.31 2.40 -2.27
C LEU A 546 -15.85 2.47 -1.78
N GLY A 547 -15.33 3.67 -1.50
CA GLY A 547 -14.01 3.89 -0.92
C GLY A 547 -13.87 3.21 0.44
N ILE A 548 -14.86 3.37 1.33
CA ILE A 548 -14.91 2.70 2.64
C ILE A 548 -14.93 1.18 2.48
N ILE A 549 -15.82 0.65 1.64
CA ILE A 549 -15.93 -0.79 1.39
C ILE A 549 -14.60 -1.33 0.87
N THR A 550 -13.99 -0.65 -0.10
CA THR A 550 -12.70 -1.01 -0.69
C THR A 550 -11.60 -1.02 0.37
N TYR A 551 -11.47 0.05 1.15
CA TYR A 551 -10.50 0.16 2.23
C TYR A 551 -10.68 -0.93 3.29
N VAL A 552 -11.87 -1.07 3.85
CA VAL A 552 -12.15 -2.01 4.96
C VAL A 552 -11.96 -3.46 4.53
N LEU A 553 -12.49 -3.84 3.36
CA LEU A 553 -12.34 -5.21 2.85
C LEU A 553 -10.88 -5.55 2.55
N ALA A 554 -10.18 -4.67 1.82
CA ALA A 554 -8.78 -4.87 1.49
C ALA A 554 -7.91 -4.96 2.76
N GLN A 555 -8.08 -4.01 3.69
CA GLN A 555 -7.33 -3.97 4.95
C GLN A 555 -7.58 -5.20 5.82
N LYS A 556 -8.85 -5.65 5.93
CA LYS A 556 -9.20 -6.88 6.66
C LYS A 556 -8.53 -8.11 6.06
N LEU A 557 -8.53 -8.24 4.74
CA LEU A 557 -7.90 -9.36 4.04
C LEU A 557 -6.38 -9.35 4.18
N VAL A 558 -5.73 -8.19 4.00
CA VAL A 558 -4.27 -8.01 4.19
C VAL A 558 -3.85 -8.43 5.59
N ARG A 559 -4.51 -7.86 6.63
CA ARG A 559 -4.20 -8.17 8.04
C ARG A 559 -4.38 -9.65 8.36
N THR A 560 -5.48 -10.25 7.92
CA THR A 560 -5.76 -11.68 8.17
C THR A 560 -4.73 -12.59 7.52
N GLN A 561 -4.38 -12.35 6.26
CA GLN A 561 -3.40 -13.16 5.53
C GLN A 561 -2.02 -13.07 6.17
N LEU A 562 -1.60 -11.87 6.57
CA LEU A 562 -0.30 -11.66 7.15
C LEU A 562 -0.15 -12.22 8.56
N ILE A 563 -1.16 -12.08 9.43
CA ILE A 563 -1.15 -12.69 10.76
C ILE A 563 -1.01 -14.21 10.62
N THR A 564 -1.76 -14.83 9.70
CA THR A 564 -1.70 -16.27 9.45
C THR A 564 -0.34 -16.68 8.89
N LEU A 565 0.18 -15.93 7.91
CA LEU A 565 1.48 -16.20 7.29
C LEU A 565 2.62 -16.13 8.31
N THR A 566 2.65 -15.08 9.14
CA THR A 566 3.69 -14.90 10.16
C THR A 566 3.66 -16.01 11.20
N ASN A 567 2.48 -16.35 11.74
CA ASN A 567 2.39 -17.41 12.75
C ASN A 567 2.76 -18.80 12.19
N ASN A 568 2.35 -19.11 10.96
CA ASN A 568 2.77 -20.36 10.31
C ASN A 568 4.28 -20.40 10.09
N LEU A 569 4.90 -19.28 9.71
CA LEU A 569 6.35 -19.20 9.55
C LEU A 569 7.11 -19.40 10.85
N ILE A 570 6.59 -18.83 11.94
CA ILE A 570 7.18 -19.00 13.27
C ILE A 570 7.01 -20.44 13.75
N TYR A 571 5.84 -21.04 13.53
CA TYR A 571 5.60 -22.45 13.85
C TYR A 571 6.58 -23.38 13.12
N GLU A 572 6.71 -23.24 11.79
CA GLU A 572 7.66 -24.03 10.99
C GLU A 572 9.11 -23.82 11.45
N LYS A 573 9.48 -22.57 11.77
CA LYS A 573 10.84 -22.27 12.26
C LYS A 573 11.08 -22.83 13.65
N ARG A 574 10.10 -22.79 14.55
CA ARG A 574 10.23 -23.36 15.90
C ARG A 574 10.39 -24.88 15.83
N LEU A 575 9.60 -25.57 15.00
CA LEU A 575 9.79 -27.01 14.76
C LEU A 575 11.17 -27.31 14.19
N SER A 576 11.61 -26.58 13.17
CA SER A 576 12.94 -26.77 12.59
C SER A 576 14.07 -26.55 13.60
N LEU A 577 13.94 -25.59 14.53
CA LEU A 577 14.92 -25.37 15.60
C LEU A 577 14.91 -26.51 16.60
N ILE A 578 13.73 -26.99 17.01
CA ILE A 578 13.60 -28.15 17.92
C ILE A 578 14.21 -29.40 17.28
N ASP A 579 13.90 -29.68 16.02
CA ASP A 579 14.48 -30.81 15.29
C ASP A 579 16.01 -30.68 15.18
N ASN A 580 16.53 -29.48 14.94
CA ASN A 580 17.97 -29.25 14.93
C ASN A 580 18.60 -29.47 16.31
N ILE A 581 17.95 -29.07 17.41
CA ILE A 581 18.43 -29.31 18.78
C ILE A 581 18.47 -30.81 19.06
N LEU A 582 17.37 -31.54 18.81
CA LEU A 582 17.26 -32.97 19.12
C LEU A 582 18.21 -33.86 18.30
N ASN A 583 18.62 -33.41 17.11
CA ASN A 583 19.53 -34.17 16.23
C ASN A 583 21.01 -33.79 16.38
N ASN A 584 21.36 -32.86 17.27
CA ASN A 584 22.76 -32.49 17.52
C ASN A 584 23.38 -33.35 18.63
N PRO A 585 24.71 -33.59 18.62
CA PRO A 585 25.40 -34.32 19.68
C PRO A 585 25.20 -33.67 21.06
N TYR A 586 25.00 -34.49 22.10
CA TYR A 586 24.78 -34.03 23.47
C TYR A 586 25.92 -33.11 23.97
N GLU A 587 27.17 -33.48 23.67
CA GLU A 587 28.37 -32.68 23.99
C GLU A 587 28.25 -31.21 23.58
N LYS A 588 27.65 -30.93 22.43
CA LYS A 588 27.50 -29.57 21.91
C LYS A 588 26.42 -28.80 22.66
N LEU A 589 25.34 -29.47 23.05
CA LEU A 589 24.25 -28.88 23.83
C LEU A 589 24.70 -28.56 25.27
N GLU A 590 25.47 -29.45 25.89
CA GLU A 590 26.02 -29.25 27.24
C GLU A 590 26.96 -28.03 27.31
N ARG A 591 27.67 -27.73 26.22
CA ARG A 591 28.51 -26.53 26.10
C ARG A 591 27.72 -25.24 25.83
N MET A 592 26.47 -25.34 25.41
CA MET A 592 25.62 -24.17 25.15
C MET A 592 25.00 -23.66 26.46
N GLU A 593 25.02 -22.34 26.65
CA GLU A 593 24.29 -21.69 27.75
C GLU A 593 22.79 -22.01 27.65
N THR A 594 22.21 -22.52 28.74
CA THR A 594 20.78 -22.90 28.78
C THR A 594 19.89 -21.69 28.54
N GLU A 595 20.33 -20.50 28.97
CA GLU A 595 19.69 -19.21 28.71
C GLU A 595 19.58 -18.91 27.21
N LYS A 596 20.61 -19.21 26.41
CA LYS A 596 20.62 -18.97 24.96
C LYS A 596 19.56 -19.80 24.25
N ILE A 597 19.37 -21.06 24.67
CA ILE A 597 18.35 -21.96 24.12
C ILE A 597 16.94 -21.45 24.46
N GLN A 598 16.67 -21.14 25.74
CA GLN A 598 15.36 -20.67 26.18
C GLN A 598 14.97 -19.32 25.55
N THR A 599 15.90 -18.37 25.52
CA THR A 599 15.66 -17.03 24.94
C THR A 599 15.42 -17.08 23.43
N THR A 600 16.12 -17.96 22.70
CA THR A 600 15.92 -18.12 21.26
C THR A 600 14.59 -18.78 20.94
N LEU A 601 14.24 -19.88 21.63
CA LEU A 601 13.01 -20.62 21.36
C LEU A 601 11.75 -19.86 21.78
N ASN A 602 11.82 -19.06 22.85
CA ASN A 602 10.68 -18.31 23.37
C ASN A 602 10.70 -16.84 22.91
N ASN A 603 11.57 -16.02 23.51
CA ASN A 603 11.53 -14.57 23.39
C ASN A 603 11.81 -14.07 21.95
N ASP A 604 12.78 -14.65 21.24
CA ASP A 604 13.12 -14.20 19.89
C ASP A 604 12.09 -14.63 18.84
N THR A 605 11.49 -15.82 18.99
CA THR A 605 10.40 -16.23 18.09
C THR A 605 9.12 -15.44 18.36
N GLU A 606 8.83 -15.14 19.62
CA GLU A 606 7.67 -14.31 20.01
C GLU A 606 7.82 -12.86 19.54
N ALA A 607 9.01 -12.27 19.67
CA ALA A 607 9.28 -10.92 19.19
C ALA A 607 8.97 -10.78 17.68
N ILE A 608 9.28 -11.78 16.86
CA ILE A 608 8.94 -11.76 15.44
C ILE A 608 7.41 -11.73 15.23
N SER A 609 6.66 -12.50 16.02
CA SER A 609 5.19 -12.54 15.92
C SER A 609 4.57 -11.21 16.32
N ASN A 610 4.99 -10.66 17.47
CA ASN A 610 4.40 -9.48 18.07
C ASN A 610 4.71 -8.20 17.29
N HIS A 611 5.88 -8.12 16.64
CA HIS A 611 6.30 -6.92 15.89
C HIS A 611 5.86 -6.92 14.42
N ALA A 612 5.52 -8.08 13.84
CA ALA A 612 5.10 -8.17 12.44
C ALA A 612 3.86 -7.31 12.11
N PRO A 613 2.76 -7.30 12.89
CA PRO A 613 1.58 -6.47 12.60
C PRO A 613 1.88 -4.98 12.44
N THR A 614 2.81 -4.45 13.22
CA THR A 614 3.18 -3.02 13.14
C THR A 614 3.97 -2.73 11.86
N ILE A 615 4.88 -3.63 11.47
CA ILE A 615 5.64 -3.51 10.20
C ILE A 615 4.68 -3.52 9.01
N ILE A 616 3.69 -4.39 9.08
CA ILE A 616 2.65 -4.53 8.05
C ILE A 616 1.85 -3.23 7.93
N THR A 617 1.42 -2.68 9.06
CA THR A 617 0.68 -1.41 9.09
C THR A 617 1.54 -0.28 8.51
N GLY A 618 2.83 -0.23 8.84
CA GLY A 618 3.76 0.72 8.23
C GLY A 618 3.88 0.55 6.70
N LEU A 619 3.88 -0.67 6.19
CA LEU A 619 3.91 -0.93 4.73
C LEU A 619 2.61 -0.49 4.04
N THR A 620 1.45 -0.78 4.61
CA THR A 620 0.16 -0.32 4.05
C THR A 620 0.04 1.20 4.07
N ASP A 621 0.56 1.82 5.13
CA ASP A 621 0.50 3.26 5.30
C ASP A 621 1.52 3.98 4.40
N SER A 622 2.63 3.31 4.04
CA SER A 622 3.56 3.79 3.02
C SER A 622 2.91 3.84 1.63
N ILE A 623 2.05 2.87 1.31
CA ILE A 623 1.29 2.87 0.05
C ILE A 623 0.23 3.98 0.08
N THR A 624 -0.47 4.15 1.22
CA THR A 624 -1.43 5.25 1.40
C THR A 624 -0.74 6.60 1.21
N LEU A 625 0.45 6.78 1.80
CA LEU A 625 1.26 7.98 1.65
C LEU A 625 1.65 8.23 0.20
N LEU A 626 2.05 7.18 -0.53
CA LEU A 626 2.35 7.27 -1.96
C LEU A 626 1.12 7.72 -2.76
N CYS A 627 -0.06 7.16 -2.50
CA CYS A 627 -1.30 7.58 -3.16
C CYS A 627 -1.63 9.05 -2.87
N CYS A 628 -1.43 9.52 -1.63
CA CYS A 628 -1.61 10.93 -1.27
C CYS A 628 -0.62 11.84 -2.01
N LEU A 629 0.64 11.43 -2.13
CA LEU A 629 1.65 12.19 -2.89
C LEU A 629 1.30 12.23 -4.39
N VAL A 630 0.87 11.11 -4.97
CA VAL A 630 0.41 11.08 -6.37
C VAL A 630 -0.75 12.06 -6.54
N TYR A 631 -1.72 12.05 -5.64
CA TYR A 631 -2.83 13.01 -5.66
C TYR A 631 -2.36 14.47 -5.61
N LEU A 632 -1.46 14.82 -4.69
CA LEU A 632 -0.89 16.16 -4.61
C LEU A 632 -0.10 16.55 -5.87
N GLY A 633 0.55 15.59 -6.53
CA GLY A 633 1.28 15.78 -7.78
C GLY A 633 0.38 15.97 -8.99
N VAL A 634 -0.78 15.32 -9.01
CA VAL A 634 -1.83 15.54 -10.03
C VAL A 634 -2.40 16.96 -9.90
N ILE A 635 -2.57 17.46 -8.68
CA ILE A 635 -3.00 18.85 -8.46
C ILE A 635 -1.92 19.82 -8.93
N ASN A 636 -0.71 19.74 -8.36
CA ASN A 636 0.39 20.61 -8.72
C ASN A 636 1.75 19.96 -8.35
N VAL A 637 2.61 19.83 -9.35
CA VAL A 637 3.93 19.18 -9.24
C VAL A 637 4.85 19.89 -8.25
N TYR A 638 4.78 21.22 -8.12
CA TYR A 638 5.58 21.97 -7.14
C TYR A 638 5.16 21.65 -5.70
N GLY A 639 3.86 21.52 -5.46
CA GLY A 639 3.35 21.09 -4.16
C GLY A 639 3.78 19.66 -3.80
N LEU A 640 3.84 18.75 -4.78
CA LEU A 640 4.44 17.42 -4.59
C LEU A 640 5.91 17.51 -4.16
N LEU A 641 6.74 18.28 -4.87
CA LEU A 641 8.17 18.42 -4.57
C LEU A 641 8.41 18.94 -3.15
N ILE A 642 7.60 19.90 -2.72
CA ILE A 642 7.68 20.47 -1.37
C ILE A 642 7.20 19.46 -0.32
N SER A 643 6.10 18.75 -0.59
CA SER A 643 5.64 17.66 0.27
C SER A 643 6.72 16.60 0.49
N ILE A 644 7.41 16.21 -0.59
CA ILE A 644 8.57 15.32 -0.54
C ILE A 644 9.69 15.93 0.29
N GLY A 645 10.05 17.20 0.04
CA GLY A 645 11.10 17.91 0.78
C GLY A 645 10.82 17.96 2.29
N VAL A 646 9.58 18.25 2.67
CA VAL A 646 9.11 18.22 4.06
C VAL A 646 9.26 16.83 4.66
N ILE A 647 8.78 15.80 3.97
CA ILE A 647 8.88 14.41 4.46
C ILE A 647 10.35 14.04 4.68
N PHE A 648 11.27 14.45 3.79
CA PHE A 648 12.70 14.21 3.96
C PHE A 648 13.29 14.97 5.15
N ILE A 649 12.93 16.23 5.36
CA ILE A 649 13.37 16.99 6.55
C ILE A 649 12.85 16.34 7.83
N ALA A 650 11.56 15.96 7.85
CA ALA A 650 10.93 15.24 8.95
C ALA A 650 11.65 13.92 9.26
N ALA A 651 11.86 13.10 8.23
CA ALA A 651 12.55 11.81 8.34
C ALA A 651 14.01 11.98 8.79
N GLY A 652 14.71 13.01 8.29
CA GLY A 652 16.09 13.33 8.68
C GLY A 652 16.21 13.71 10.15
N LEU A 653 15.35 14.62 10.63
CA LEU A 653 15.30 15.01 12.04
C LEU A 653 14.92 13.83 12.93
N TYR A 654 13.95 13.02 12.51
CA TYR A 654 13.55 11.80 13.22
C TYR A 654 14.70 10.79 13.30
N TYR A 655 15.44 10.58 12.21
CA TYR A 655 16.59 9.69 12.17
C TYR A 655 17.70 10.16 13.13
N LEU A 656 18.01 11.46 13.12
CA LEU A 656 19.01 12.05 14.01
C LEU A 656 18.61 11.90 15.48
N ALA A 657 17.36 12.21 15.81
CA ALA A 657 16.84 12.10 17.17
C ALA A 657 16.73 10.62 17.62
N GLY A 658 16.31 9.73 16.72
CA GLY A 658 16.13 8.30 16.96
C GLY A 658 17.43 7.53 17.18
N ARG A 659 18.56 7.97 16.60
CA ARG A 659 19.87 7.33 16.78
C ARG A 659 20.31 7.28 18.24
N SER A 660 20.08 8.35 19.00
CA SER A 660 20.39 8.38 20.44
C SER A 660 19.49 7.44 21.24
N ALA A 661 18.22 7.34 20.87
CA ALA A 661 17.25 6.49 21.54
C ALA A 661 17.53 4.99 21.29
N ASN A 662 17.90 4.63 20.05
CA ASN A 662 18.29 3.27 19.70
C ASN A 662 19.50 2.77 20.49
N LYS A 663 20.53 3.62 20.69
CA LYS A 663 21.71 3.26 21.49
C LYS A 663 21.36 2.94 22.95
N LEU A 664 20.46 3.74 23.56
CA LEU A 664 19.99 3.49 24.93
C LEU A 664 19.16 2.20 25.02
N TRP A 665 18.40 1.88 23.98
CA TRP A 665 17.63 0.64 23.91
C TRP A 665 18.52 -0.61 23.84
N GLU A 666 19.61 -0.58 23.06
CA GLU A 666 20.60 -1.67 23.06
C GLU A 666 21.20 -1.88 24.46
N GLN A 667 21.54 -0.79 25.16
CA GLN A 667 22.04 -0.87 26.54
C GLN A 667 21.01 -1.46 27.51
N THR A 668 19.75 -1.01 27.42
CA THR A 668 18.65 -1.47 28.30
C THR A 668 18.41 -2.98 28.16
N ARG A 669 18.62 -3.53 26.96
CA ARG A 669 18.44 -4.97 26.69
C ARG A 669 19.58 -5.82 27.27
N ASN A 670 20.82 -5.32 27.30
CA ASN A 670 21.91 -6.02 27.98
C ASN A 670 21.70 -6.07 29.50
N ILE A 671 21.21 -4.98 30.09
CA ILE A 671 20.85 -4.92 31.52
C ILE A 671 19.72 -5.92 31.82
N GLN A 672 18.80 -6.14 30.87
CA GLN A 672 17.76 -7.16 31.01
C GLN A 672 18.32 -8.59 31.14
N ASN A 673 19.41 -8.92 30.44
CA ASN A 673 20.06 -10.23 30.58
C ASN A 673 20.70 -10.39 31.97
N THR A 674 21.34 -9.33 32.49
CA THR A 674 21.88 -9.31 33.86
C THR A 674 20.77 -9.52 34.89
N PHE A 675 19.60 -8.90 34.69
CA PHE A 675 18.43 -9.14 35.54
C PHE A 675 17.97 -10.60 35.50
N PHE A 676 17.84 -11.20 34.30
CA PHE A 676 17.46 -12.62 34.18
C PHE A 676 18.47 -13.57 34.84
N ARG A 677 19.76 -13.25 34.77
CA ARG A 677 20.80 -13.99 35.49
C ARG A 677 20.53 -13.97 37.00
N TYR A 678 20.28 -12.81 37.60
CA TYR A 678 19.92 -12.73 39.02
C TYR A 678 18.63 -13.48 39.36
N ILE A 679 17.64 -13.53 38.46
CA ILE A 679 16.44 -14.35 38.65
C ILE A 679 16.79 -15.85 38.66
N ASN A 680 17.64 -16.30 37.74
CA ASN A 680 18.12 -17.69 37.72
C ASN A 680 18.93 -18.02 38.98
N ASP A 681 19.82 -17.13 39.40
CA ASP A 681 20.60 -17.26 40.64
C ASP A 681 19.69 -17.31 41.88
N LEU A 682 18.64 -16.50 41.92
CA LEU A 682 17.65 -16.52 42.98
C LEU A 682 16.88 -17.84 43.04
N ILE A 683 16.46 -18.37 41.88
CA ILE A 683 15.69 -19.62 41.81
C ILE A 683 16.59 -20.83 42.13
N GLY A 684 17.77 -20.90 41.51
CA GLY A 684 18.72 -22.00 41.67
C GLY A 684 19.42 -22.01 43.02
N GLY A 685 19.79 -20.83 43.52
CA GLY A 685 20.52 -20.63 44.78
C GLY A 685 19.63 -20.22 45.95
N TYR A 686 18.31 -20.41 45.86
CA TYR A 686 17.37 -19.90 46.86
C TYR A 686 17.69 -20.40 48.27
N LYS A 687 18.06 -21.67 48.40
CA LYS A 687 18.39 -22.29 49.70
C LYS A 687 19.63 -21.64 50.30
N GLU A 688 20.66 -21.45 49.49
CA GLU A 688 21.95 -20.88 49.84
C GLU A 688 21.84 -19.39 50.21
N ILE A 689 20.93 -18.66 49.56
CA ILE A 689 20.62 -17.25 49.86
C ILE A 689 19.75 -17.14 51.12
N SER A 690 18.87 -18.13 51.36
CA SER A 690 17.96 -18.14 52.52
C SER A 690 18.68 -18.36 53.85
N ILE A 691 19.84 -19.02 53.83
CA ILE A 691 20.67 -19.27 55.01
C ILE A 691 21.55 -18.04 55.26
N GLY A 692 21.07 -17.17 56.16
CA GLY A 692 21.82 -16.00 56.63
C GLY A 692 21.25 -14.67 56.14
N THR A 693 20.84 -13.83 57.09
CA THR A 693 20.29 -12.50 56.80
C THR A 693 21.27 -11.57 56.06
N PRO A 694 22.60 -11.56 56.33
CA PRO A 694 23.55 -10.72 55.59
C PRO A 694 23.61 -11.07 54.10
N LYS A 695 23.74 -12.36 53.77
CA LYS A 695 23.81 -12.86 52.39
C LYS A 695 22.55 -12.55 51.59
N ARG A 696 21.36 -12.73 52.22
CA ARG A 696 20.07 -12.33 51.64
C ARG A 696 19.97 -10.82 51.42
N ARG A 697 20.55 -10.01 52.31
CA ARG A 697 20.57 -8.55 52.18
C ARG A 697 21.48 -8.11 51.05
N GLU A 698 22.71 -8.61 50.98
CA GLU A 698 23.68 -8.31 49.91
C GLU A 698 23.12 -8.71 48.54
N PHE A 699 22.61 -9.93 48.39
CA PHE A 699 21.97 -10.36 47.14
C PHE A 699 20.77 -9.46 46.75
N ARG A 700 19.96 -9.06 47.73
CA ARG A 700 18.84 -8.14 47.50
C ARG A 700 19.32 -6.76 47.08
N GLU A 701 20.44 -6.27 47.62
CA GLU A 701 21.05 -5.00 47.26
C GLU A 701 21.58 -5.04 45.82
N ASP A 702 22.31 -6.08 45.44
CA ASP A 702 22.79 -6.29 44.06
C ASP A 702 21.63 -6.37 43.05
N LEU A 703 20.59 -7.15 43.38
CA LEU A 703 19.38 -7.26 42.56
C LEU A 703 18.65 -5.91 42.46
N LYS A 704 18.58 -5.15 43.56
CA LYS A 704 17.95 -3.82 43.60
C LYS A 704 18.73 -2.84 42.75
N GLU A 705 20.06 -2.87 42.78
CA GLU A 705 20.92 -2.03 41.93
C GLU A 705 20.68 -2.34 40.45
N SER A 706 20.71 -3.62 40.07
CA SER A 706 20.41 -4.04 38.68
C SER A 706 19.00 -3.65 38.24
N CYS A 707 18.00 -3.80 39.11
CA CYS A 707 16.64 -3.33 38.86
C CYS A 707 16.57 -1.80 38.69
N SER A 708 17.32 -1.04 39.49
CA SER A 708 17.35 0.42 39.40
C SER A 708 18.00 0.87 38.10
N GLU A 709 19.15 0.29 37.74
CA GLU A 709 19.81 0.60 36.48
C GLU A 709 18.90 0.29 35.28
N TYR A 710 18.23 -0.87 35.30
CA TYR A 710 17.25 -1.24 34.28
C TYR A 710 16.11 -0.21 34.19
N LYS A 711 15.53 0.17 35.33
CA LYS A 711 14.44 1.15 35.41
C LYS A 711 14.88 2.52 34.88
N ASP A 712 16.03 3.02 35.34
CA ASP A 712 16.53 4.36 34.99
C ASP A 712 16.90 4.45 33.50
N LYS A 713 17.56 3.42 32.95
CA LYS A 713 17.87 3.35 31.52
C LYS A 713 16.63 3.20 30.65
N ARG A 714 15.64 2.41 31.10
CA ARG A 714 14.36 2.24 30.39
C ARG A 714 13.54 3.53 30.39
N ILE A 715 13.49 4.27 31.50
CA ILE A 715 12.85 5.59 31.58
C ILE A 715 13.55 6.56 30.62
N LEU A 716 14.89 6.65 30.68
CA LEU A 716 15.65 7.55 29.81
C LEU A 716 15.46 7.23 28.32
N GLY A 717 15.46 5.94 27.96
CA GLY A 717 15.16 5.49 26.60
C GLY A 717 13.74 5.84 26.16
N GLY A 718 12.76 5.65 27.05
CA GLY A 718 11.35 6.01 26.81
C GLY A 718 11.16 7.51 26.60
N LEU A 719 11.74 8.35 27.47
CA LEU A 719 11.68 9.81 27.35
C LEU A 719 12.36 10.32 26.07
N LYS A 720 13.49 9.71 25.67
CA LYS A 720 14.14 10.04 24.39
C LYS A 720 13.25 9.69 23.20
N PHE A 721 12.54 8.57 23.23
CA PHE A 721 11.56 8.20 22.19
C PHE A 721 10.33 9.13 22.18
N ALA A 722 9.82 9.52 23.36
CA ALA A 722 8.72 10.48 23.45
C ALA A 722 9.09 11.84 22.83
N ASN A 723 10.30 12.34 23.09
CA ASN A 723 10.79 13.58 22.48
C ASN A 723 10.91 13.47 20.95
N VAL A 724 11.37 12.32 20.45
CA VAL A 724 11.44 12.04 19.00
C VAL A 724 10.04 12.13 18.38
N PHE A 725 9.02 11.58 19.04
CA PHE A 725 7.63 11.64 18.59
C PHE A 725 7.08 13.08 18.59
N ILE A 726 7.25 13.81 19.69
CA ILE A 726 6.79 15.20 19.83
C ILE A 726 7.42 16.12 18.76
N ILE A 727 8.72 15.96 18.48
CA ILE A 727 9.40 16.72 17.42
C ILE A 727 8.80 16.40 16.05
N GLY A 728 8.44 15.14 15.79
CA GLY A 728 7.77 14.73 14.56
C GLY A 728 6.40 15.41 14.40
N GLU A 729 5.57 15.40 15.44
CA GLU A 729 4.25 16.02 15.43
C GLU A 729 4.30 17.54 15.25
N LEU A 730 5.18 18.22 16.00
CA LEU A 730 5.41 19.66 15.87
C LEU A 730 5.83 20.07 14.46
N LEU A 731 6.66 19.25 13.81
CA LEU A 731 7.13 19.53 12.46
C LEU A 731 5.99 19.53 11.45
N PHE A 732 5.00 18.64 11.58
CA PHE A 732 3.81 18.67 10.72
C PHE A 732 2.99 19.93 10.91
N VAL A 733 2.81 20.37 12.15
CA VAL A 733 2.10 21.64 12.43
C VAL A 733 2.84 22.82 11.80
N VAL A 734 4.17 22.86 11.90
CA VAL A 734 5.00 23.90 11.27
C VAL A 734 4.88 23.87 9.76
N VAL A 735 4.84 22.69 9.14
CA VAL A 735 4.67 22.53 7.69
C VAL A 735 3.32 23.04 7.24
N ILE A 736 2.24 22.60 7.90
CA ILE A 736 0.89 23.03 7.56
C ILE A 736 0.78 24.55 7.71
N GLY A 737 1.36 25.12 8.77
CA GLY A 737 1.47 26.57 8.94
C GLY A 737 2.25 27.24 7.82
N ALA A 738 3.38 26.68 7.39
CA ALA A 738 4.16 27.22 6.28
C ALA A 738 3.39 27.18 4.95
N VAL A 739 2.72 26.06 4.64
CA VAL A 739 1.87 25.93 3.45
C VAL A 739 0.69 26.91 3.51
N THR A 740 0.14 27.17 4.69
CA THR A 740 -1.01 28.08 4.83
C THR A 740 -0.59 29.56 4.75
N PHE A 741 0.53 29.93 5.38
CA PHE A 741 0.91 31.34 5.57
C PHE A 741 2.05 31.84 4.67
N LEU A 742 3.07 31.01 4.39
CA LEU A 742 4.23 31.41 3.57
C LEU A 742 3.99 31.17 2.08
N PHE A 743 3.24 30.13 1.74
CA PHE A 743 3.01 29.71 0.36
C PHE A 743 2.29 30.75 -0.50
N PRO A 744 1.20 31.39 -0.03
CA PRO A 744 0.55 32.46 -0.78
C PRO A 744 1.45 33.67 -1.03
N ILE A 745 2.43 33.89 -0.16
CA ILE A 745 3.39 35.01 -0.25
C ILE A 745 4.48 34.70 -1.28
N LEU A 746 4.99 33.45 -1.29
CA LEU A 746 6.07 33.01 -2.16
C LEU A 746 5.63 32.70 -3.60
N PHE A 747 4.38 32.26 -3.77
CA PHE A 747 3.81 31.85 -5.06
C PHE A 747 2.49 32.58 -5.30
N LYS A 748 2.56 33.80 -5.83
CA LYS A 748 1.40 34.67 -6.07
C LYS A 748 0.40 34.09 -7.08
N ASP A 749 0.86 33.20 -7.96
CA ASP A 749 0.05 32.60 -9.03
C ASP A 749 -0.71 31.33 -8.62
N VAL A 750 -0.57 30.88 -7.37
CA VAL A 750 -1.28 29.67 -6.88
C VAL A 750 -2.69 30.05 -6.41
N GLN A 751 -3.70 29.55 -7.12
CA GLN A 751 -5.11 29.73 -6.74
C GLN A 751 -5.38 29.23 -5.32
N SER A 752 -6.22 29.96 -4.58
CA SER A 752 -6.52 29.72 -3.16
C SER A 752 -7.16 28.35 -2.87
N GLU A 753 -7.81 27.75 -3.86
CA GLU A 753 -8.45 26.43 -3.81
C GLU A 753 -7.43 25.30 -3.61
N PHE A 754 -6.24 25.43 -4.19
CA PHE A 754 -5.18 24.43 -4.03
C PHE A 754 -4.68 24.36 -2.59
N LEU A 755 -4.63 25.49 -1.88
CA LEU A 755 -4.15 25.56 -0.50
C LEU A 755 -5.02 24.74 0.45
N GLN A 756 -6.35 24.80 0.29
CA GLN A 756 -7.28 24.02 1.10
C GLN A 756 -7.04 22.51 0.93
N SER A 757 -6.87 22.08 -0.32
CA SER A 757 -6.56 20.69 -0.68
C SER A 757 -5.23 20.22 -0.07
N TYR A 758 -4.18 21.05 -0.12
CA TYR A 758 -2.89 20.72 0.52
C TYR A 758 -3.02 20.57 2.03
N VAL A 759 -3.64 21.54 2.71
CA VAL A 759 -3.82 21.51 4.18
C VAL A 759 -4.57 20.25 4.61
N PHE A 760 -5.65 19.90 3.92
CA PHE A 760 -6.44 18.71 4.21
C PHE A 760 -5.63 17.42 4.07
N VAL A 761 -4.89 17.26 2.97
CA VAL A 761 -4.06 16.08 2.72
C VAL A 761 -2.92 15.96 3.74
N PHE A 762 -2.26 17.07 4.10
CA PHE A 762 -1.20 17.05 5.13
C PHE A 762 -1.73 16.66 6.52
N LEU A 763 -2.90 17.18 6.91
CA LEU A 763 -3.54 16.78 8.16
C LEU A 763 -3.80 15.27 8.18
N TYR A 764 -4.28 14.73 7.06
CA TYR A 764 -4.52 13.30 6.92
C TYR A 764 -3.23 12.45 6.96
N MET A 765 -2.18 12.89 6.28
CA MET A 765 -0.88 12.19 6.20
C MET A 765 -0.22 12.00 7.57
N THR A 766 -0.57 12.80 8.59
CA THR A 766 -0.07 12.67 9.96
C THR A 766 -0.25 11.24 10.51
N GLY A 767 -1.41 10.61 10.29
CA GLY A 767 -1.69 9.24 10.75
C GLY A 767 -0.78 8.19 10.11
N PRO A 768 -0.82 8.01 8.76
CA PRO A 768 0.03 7.08 8.04
C PRO A 768 1.53 7.27 8.33
N ILE A 769 1.99 8.51 8.45
CA ILE A 769 3.40 8.80 8.75
C ILE A 769 3.77 8.33 10.15
N ASN A 770 2.93 8.62 11.16
CA ASN A 770 3.16 8.11 12.51
C ASN A 770 3.21 6.58 12.56
N SER A 771 2.36 5.88 11.81
CA SER A 771 2.44 4.41 11.69
C SER A 771 3.75 3.92 11.07
N ILE A 772 4.21 4.56 9.99
CA ILE A 772 5.50 4.24 9.34
C ILE A 772 6.65 4.46 10.33
N LEU A 773 6.65 5.59 11.04
CA LEU A 773 7.67 5.92 12.03
C LEU A 773 7.68 4.92 13.20
N ASN A 774 6.51 4.45 13.62
CA ASN A 774 6.37 3.38 14.62
C ASN A 774 6.80 2.00 14.09
N ALA A 775 6.71 1.74 12.78
CA ALA A 775 7.15 0.48 12.18
C ALA A 775 8.67 0.31 12.19
N ILE A 776 9.45 1.39 12.12
CA ILE A 776 10.92 1.36 12.09
C ILE A 776 11.55 0.66 13.31
N PRO A 777 11.30 1.08 14.57
CA PRO A 777 11.88 0.42 15.74
C PRO A 777 11.46 -1.05 15.84
N ASN A 778 10.21 -1.37 15.48
CA ASN A 778 9.70 -2.74 15.44
C ASN A 778 10.43 -3.60 14.39
N ALA A 779 10.73 -3.04 13.22
CA ALA A 779 11.52 -3.71 12.18
C ALA A 779 12.96 -3.98 12.63
N ILE A 780 13.59 -3.03 13.34
CA ILE A 780 14.92 -3.22 13.92
C ILE A 780 14.90 -4.38 14.93
N GLN A 781 13.91 -4.43 15.82
CA GLN A 781 13.78 -5.52 16.80
C GLN A 781 13.59 -6.88 16.13
N MET A 782 12.68 -6.97 15.16
CA MET A 782 12.46 -8.18 14.39
C MET A 782 13.73 -8.65 13.66
N ARG A 783 14.50 -7.70 13.08
CA ARG A 783 15.78 -8.00 12.41
C ARG A 783 16.82 -8.56 13.39
N ILE A 784 16.93 -8.00 14.59
CA ILE A 784 17.87 -8.47 15.62
C ILE A 784 17.51 -9.90 16.07
N SER A 785 16.25 -10.14 16.41
CA SER A 785 15.77 -11.49 16.79
C SER A 785 15.96 -12.50 15.66
N TRP A 786 15.68 -12.12 14.40
CA TRP A 786 15.94 -12.98 13.25
C TRP A 786 17.43 -13.30 13.06
N LYS A 787 18.32 -12.32 13.25
CA LYS A 787 19.77 -12.52 13.17
C LYS A 787 20.25 -13.51 14.24
N ARG A 788 19.72 -13.43 15.46
CA ARG A 788 20.05 -14.36 16.56
C ARG A 788 19.54 -15.77 16.29
N ILE A 789 18.30 -15.92 15.84
CA ILE A 789 17.74 -17.23 15.44
C ILE A 789 18.60 -17.86 14.34
N LYS A 790 19.01 -17.06 13.33
CA LYS A 790 19.87 -17.55 12.25
C LYS A 790 21.26 -17.94 12.76
N ALA A 791 21.86 -17.14 13.65
CA ALA A 791 23.14 -17.46 14.27
C ALA A 791 23.05 -18.76 15.09
N PHE A 792 22.03 -18.91 15.94
CA PHE A 792 21.79 -20.13 16.71
C PHE A 792 21.53 -21.35 15.81
N SER A 793 20.75 -21.20 14.74
CA SER A 793 20.54 -22.26 13.76
C SER A 793 21.82 -22.65 13.04
N ASN A 794 22.68 -21.69 12.69
CA ASN A 794 23.98 -21.96 12.06
C ASN A 794 24.92 -22.67 13.03
N ASP A 795 25.01 -22.20 14.28
CA ASP A 795 25.77 -22.84 15.36
C ASP A 795 25.36 -24.32 15.48
N LEU A 796 24.07 -24.67 15.31
CA LEU A 796 23.59 -26.06 15.32
C LEU A 796 23.78 -26.83 13.99
N SER A 797 23.98 -26.14 12.86
CA SER A 797 24.04 -26.78 11.53
C SER A 797 25.43 -27.36 11.21
N ASP A 798 26.50 -26.72 11.71
CA ASP A 798 27.90 -27.08 11.42
C ASP A 798 28.33 -28.45 12.02
N SER A 799 27.47 -29.12 12.77
CA SER A 799 27.78 -30.39 13.43
C SER A 799 26.75 -31.48 13.16
N LYS A 800 25.96 -31.35 12.09
CA LYS A 800 25.11 -32.46 11.64
C LYS A 800 25.99 -33.67 11.33
N VAL A 801 25.90 -34.69 12.18
CA VAL A 801 26.48 -36.00 11.90
C VAL A 801 25.85 -36.51 10.61
N GLN A 802 26.65 -36.74 9.57
CA GLN A 802 26.18 -37.44 8.37
C GLN A 802 25.70 -38.83 8.81
N LYS A 803 24.38 -39.02 8.83
CA LYS A 803 23.77 -40.35 8.92
C LYS A 803 23.91 -40.99 7.55
N ASP A 804 25.03 -41.66 7.30
CA ASP A 804 25.11 -42.58 6.17
C ASP A 804 24.03 -43.66 6.35
N ALA A 805 23.35 -44.00 5.26
CA ALA A 805 22.32 -45.04 5.25
C ALA A 805 22.97 -46.42 5.47
N ARG A 806 23.20 -46.79 6.73
CA ARG A 806 23.56 -48.15 7.16
C ARG A 806 22.38 -48.79 7.87
N ASP A 807 22.25 -50.10 7.73
CA ASP A 807 21.23 -50.86 8.45
C ASP A 807 21.45 -50.76 9.97
N PRO A 808 20.38 -50.73 10.79
CA PRO A 808 20.48 -50.70 12.24
C PRO A 808 21.33 -51.86 12.78
N LEU A 809 22.21 -51.57 13.73
CA LEU A 809 23.05 -52.58 14.38
C LEU A 809 22.16 -53.67 15.01
N LYS A 810 22.27 -54.91 14.53
CA LYS A 810 21.68 -56.10 15.17
C LYS A 810 22.78 -56.86 15.89
N PRO A 811 23.01 -56.62 17.20
CA PRO A 811 24.06 -57.32 17.93
C PRO A 811 23.78 -58.84 17.96
N SER A 812 24.83 -59.64 17.77
CA SER A 812 24.77 -61.09 18.00
C SER A 812 25.02 -61.38 19.49
N TRP A 813 24.41 -62.45 20.01
CA TRP A 813 24.53 -62.85 21.41
C TRP A 813 25.48 -64.05 21.53
N PRO A 814 26.45 -64.07 22.46
CA PRO A 814 26.72 -63.06 23.50
C PRO A 814 27.32 -61.76 22.94
N MET A 815 26.91 -60.62 23.51
CA MET A 815 27.43 -59.30 23.14
C MET A 815 28.82 -59.07 23.75
N VAL A 816 29.78 -58.57 22.97
CA VAL A 816 31.12 -58.17 23.44
C VAL A 816 31.40 -56.74 22.99
N MET A 817 31.66 -55.84 23.94
CA MET A 817 32.03 -54.45 23.68
C MET A 817 33.51 -54.23 23.95
N GLU A 818 34.21 -53.70 22.95
CA GLU A 818 35.64 -53.41 22.98
C GLU A 818 35.90 -51.93 22.71
N LEU A 819 36.51 -51.26 23.68
CA LEU A 819 37.11 -49.94 23.51
C LEU A 819 38.54 -50.15 23.01
N ARG A 820 38.91 -49.55 21.88
CA ARG A 820 40.27 -49.60 21.34
C ARG A 820 40.84 -48.18 21.19
N ASP A 821 41.93 -47.88 21.89
CA ASP A 821 42.66 -46.60 21.89
C ASP A 821 41.75 -45.36 22.14
N ILE A 822 40.70 -45.51 22.94
CA ILE A 822 39.70 -44.46 23.15
C ILE A 822 40.33 -43.29 23.90
N SER A 823 40.39 -42.12 23.25
CA SER A 823 40.86 -40.88 23.85
C SER A 823 39.89 -39.72 23.61
N TYR A 824 39.72 -38.88 24.63
CA TYR A 824 38.91 -37.68 24.59
C TYR A 824 39.58 -36.54 25.35
N GLN A 825 39.47 -35.33 24.79
CA GLN A 825 40.03 -34.12 25.35
C GLN A 825 38.96 -33.02 25.35
N TYR A 826 38.82 -32.32 26.47
CA TYR A 826 37.96 -31.14 26.56
C TYR A 826 38.64 -29.94 25.91
N ASP A 827 37.91 -29.22 25.06
CA ASP A 827 38.39 -27.96 24.48
C ASP A 827 38.22 -26.85 25.53
N ARG A 828 39.32 -26.38 26.16
CA ARG A 828 39.33 -25.24 27.09
C ARG A 828 40.27 -24.14 26.59
N GLU A 829 39.90 -22.87 26.80
CA GLU A 829 40.67 -21.70 26.35
C GLU A 829 41.97 -21.43 27.16
N ASN A 830 42.17 -22.06 28.33
CA ASN A 830 43.21 -21.71 29.32
C ASN A 830 44.31 -22.77 29.56
N GLY A 831 44.81 -23.45 28.52
CA GLY A 831 46.13 -24.14 28.53
C GLY A 831 46.33 -25.38 29.42
N ASP A 832 45.50 -25.63 30.43
CA ASP A 832 45.52 -26.88 31.21
C ASP A 832 44.60 -27.93 30.56
N PHE A 833 45.19 -29.04 30.10
CA PHE A 833 44.48 -30.09 29.38
C PHE A 833 44.23 -31.32 30.27
N PHE A 834 42.97 -31.58 30.60
CA PHE A 834 42.55 -32.88 31.13
C PHE A 834 42.15 -33.79 29.97
N GLN A 835 42.89 -34.88 29.79
CA GLN A 835 42.64 -35.90 28.76
C GLN A 835 42.22 -37.21 29.43
N VAL A 836 41.20 -37.84 28.87
CA VAL A 836 40.82 -39.22 29.19
C VAL A 836 41.33 -40.12 28.07
N GLY A 837 42.12 -41.12 28.41
CA GLY A 837 42.69 -42.11 27.49
C GLY A 837 44.19 -41.99 27.21
N PRO A 838 44.74 -42.91 26.40
CA PRO A 838 44.02 -43.99 25.70
C PRO A 838 43.45 -45.04 26.67
N ILE A 839 42.26 -45.56 26.33
CA ILE A 839 41.53 -46.59 27.09
C ILE A 839 41.29 -47.79 26.19
N ASP A 840 41.78 -48.95 26.64
CA ASP A 840 41.56 -50.25 26.03
C ASP A 840 40.90 -51.16 27.07
N VAL A 841 39.62 -51.48 26.84
CA VAL A 841 38.80 -52.27 27.78
C VAL A 841 37.84 -53.14 26.99
N GLN A 842 37.70 -54.40 27.40
CA GLN A 842 36.66 -55.31 26.89
C GLN A 842 35.66 -55.64 28.01
N VAL A 843 34.36 -55.54 27.70
CA VAL A 843 33.24 -55.93 28.57
C VAL A 843 32.26 -56.84 27.81
N LYS A 844 31.69 -57.83 28.49
CA LYS A 844 30.83 -58.86 27.86
C LYS A 844 29.42 -58.88 28.47
N SER A 845 28.50 -59.45 27.72
CA SER A 845 27.15 -59.79 28.17
C SER A 845 27.21 -60.76 29.36
N GLY A 846 26.42 -60.50 30.41
CA GLY A 846 26.45 -61.32 31.62
C GLY A 846 27.64 -61.04 32.55
N GLU A 847 28.32 -59.90 32.40
CA GLU A 847 29.35 -59.41 33.34
C GLU A 847 28.83 -58.20 34.13
N ILE A 848 29.23 -58.12 35.40
CA ILE A 848 29.13 -56.94 36.25
C ILE A 848 30.51 -56.25 36.28
N VAL A 849 30.57 -55.02 35.79
CA VAL A 849 31.79 -54.23 35.69
C VAL A 849 31.69 -53.02 36.60
N PHE A 850 32.61 -52.88 37.55
CA PHE A 850 32.68 -51.71 38.43
C PHE A 850 33.73 -50.73 37.94
N ILE A 851 33.35 -49.46 37.79
CA ILE A 851 34.29 -48.37 37.50
C ILE A 851 34.50 -47.58 38.79
N THR A 852 35.74 -47.54 39.28
CA THR A 852 36.13 -46.85 40.53
C THR A 852 37.25 -45.85 40.27
N GLY A 853 37.56 -44.99 41.24
CA GLY A 853 38.62 -43.97 41.15
C GLY A 853 38.27 -42.66 41.86
N GLY A 854 39.26 -41.83 42.20
CA GLY A 854 38.99 -40.57 42.92
C GLY A 854 38.11 -39.57 42.18
N ASN A 855 37.67 -38.51 42.87
CA ASN A 855 37.00 -37.38 42.23
C ASN A 855 37.92 -36.76 41.16
N GLY A 856 37.36 -36.44 39.99
CA GLY A 856 38.14 -35.91 38.86
C GLY A 856 39.02 -36.93 38.14
N SER A 857 38.89 -38.24 38.39
CA SER A 857 39.69 -39.26 37.71
C SER A 857 39.27 -39.57 36.26
N GLY A 858 38.11 -39.08 35.82
CA GLY A 858 37.59 -39.26 34.46
C GLY A 858 36.42 -40.25 34.31
N LYS A 859 35.87 -40.79 35.41
CA LYS A 859 34.78 -41.79 35.40
C LYS A 859 33.54 -41.33 34.61
N SER A 860 33.02 -40.15 34.90
CA SER A 860 31.82 -39.62 34.23
C SER A 860 32.09 -39.32 32.75
N THR A 861 33.30 -38.88 32.38
CA THR A 861 33.70 -38.71 30.98
C THR A 861 33.76 -40.05 30.26
N LEU A 862 34.30 -41.10 30.89
CA LEU A 862 34.29 -42.46 30.35
C LEU A 862 32.83 -42.95 30.18
N ALA A 863 31.95 -42.70 31.16
CA ALA A 863 30.52 -43.02 31.08
C ALA A 863 29.84 -42.38 29.86
N LYS A 864 30.11 -41.09 29.61
CA LYS A 864 29.59 -40.36 28.45
C LYS A 864 30.15 -40.89 27.11
N LEU A 865 31.40 -41.37 27.09
CA LEU A 865 32.00 -41.98 25.88
C LEU A 865 31.40 -43.35 25.56
N ILE A 866 31.27 -44.23 26.56
CA ILE A 866 30.76 -45.60 26.34
C ILE A 866 29.25 -45.65 26.07
N THR A 867 28.50 -44.63 26.48
CA THR A 867 27.07 -44.48 26.16
C THR A 867 26.82 -43.78 24.84
N GLY A 868 27.86 -43.25 24.18
CA GLY A 868 27.74 -42.51 22.93
C GLY A 868 27.27 -41.06 23.06
N LEU A 869 27.11 -40.53 24.28
CA LEU A 869 26.81 -39.12 24.49
C LEU A 869 27.95 -38.21 24.01
N TYR A 870 29.19 -38.67 24.18
CA TYR A 870 30.40 -38.04 23.65
C TYR A 870 31.00 -38.90 22.53
N SER A 871 31.59 -38.23 21.54
CA SER A 871 32.34 -38.93 20.49
C SER A 871 33.83 -38.94 20.84
N PRO A 872 34.51 -40.10 20.76
CA PRO A 872 35.95 -40.15 20.99
C PRO A 872 36.70 -39.33 19.92
N LYS A 873 37.75 -38.61 20.32
CA LYS A 873 38.62 -37.85 19.40
C LYS A 873 39.65 -38.76 18.71
N LYS A 874 40.07 -39.84 19.39
CA LYS A 874 40.89 -40.94 18.85
C LYS A 874 40.35 -42.28 19.38
N GLY A 875 40.63 -43.36 18.65
CA GLY A 875 40.14 -44.70 18.95
C GLY A 875 38.76 -45.00 18.37
N SER A 876 38.23 -46.20 18.63
CA SER A 876 36.90 -46.62 18.19
C SER A 876 36.31 -47.68 19.12
N ILE A 877 34.99 -47.68 19.25
CA ILE A 877 34.25 -48.69 20.04
C ILE A 877 33.70 -49.74 19.07
N PHE A 878 33.87 -51.00 19.43
CA PHE A 878 33.40 -52.15 18.66
C PHE A 878 32.39 -52.96 19.47
N ILE A 879 31.31 -53.42 18.83
CA ILE A 879 30.38 -54.41 19.36
C ILE A 879 30.50 -55.65 18.47
N ASN A 880 30.85 -56.79 19.05
CA ASN A 880 31.05 -58.06 18.33
C ASN A 880 31.97 -57.90 17.10
N ASN A 881 33.08 -57.15 17.30
CA ASN A 881 34.08 -56.80 16.29
C ASN A 881 33.59 -55.89 15.14
N GLN A 882 32.37 -55.34 15.23
CA GLN A 882 31.86 -54.31 14.32
C GLN A 882 32.03 -52.92 14.94
N LYS A 883 32.61 -51.98 14.21
CA LYS A 883 32.76 -50.59 14.67
C LYS A 883 31.38 -49.93 14.75
N VAL A 884 31.07 -49.35 15.92
CA VAL A 884 29.75 -48.76 16.21
C VAL A 884 29.83 -47.25 16.28
N ARG A 885 28.78 -46.56 15.78
CA ARG A 885 28.65 -45.10 15.87
C ARG A 885 28.06 -44.70 17.24
N PRO A 886 28.34 -43.49 17.74
CA PRO A 886 27.82 -43.05 19.04
C PRO A 886 26.29 -43.10 19.18
N ASP A 887 25.53 -42.83 18.11
CA ASP A 887 24.07 -42.92 18.10
C ASP A 887 23.55 -44.37 18.18
N GLU A 888 24.19 -45.30 17.46
CA GLU A 888 23.89 -46.73 17.54
C GLU A 888 24.24 -47.31 18.91
N LEU A 889 25.28 -46.76 19.55
CA LEU A 889 25.70 -47.14 20.89
C LEU A 889 24.63 -46.77 21.93
N GLY A 890 24.07 -45.55 21.84
CA GLY A 890 23.00 -45.11 22.74
C GLY A 890 21.76 -46.02 22.75
N ASP A 891 21.40 -46.61 21.60
CA ASP A 891 20.26 -47.53 21.49
C ASP A 891 20.42 -48.84 22.28
N LEU A 892 21.66 -49.20 22.64
CA LEU A 892 22.00 -50.40 23.42
C LEU A 892 22.01 -50.16 24.93
N TYR A 893 21.98 -48.90 25.37
CA TYR A 893 22.11 -48.56 26.78
C TYR A 893 20.77 -48.20 27.41
N SER A 894 20.61 -48.63 28.66
CA SER A 894 19.78 -47.95 29.64
C SER A 894 20.72 -47.36 30.70
N ALA A 895 20.64 -46.05 30.95
CA ALA A 895 21.60 -45.37 31.80
C ALA A 895 20.92 -44.50 32.86
N ILE A 896 21.43 -44.57 34.10
CA ILE A 896 21.07 -43.65 35.18
C ILE A 896 22.35 -42.92 35.58
N PHE A 897 22.52 -41.72 35.05
CA PHE A 897 23.62 -40.82 35.41
C PHE A 897 23.41 -40.21 36.81
N SER A 898 24.50 -39.76 37.42
CA SER A 898 24.45 -39.05 38.72
C SER A 898 23.53 -37.81 38.68
N ASP A 899 23.48 -37.11 37.54
CA ASP A 899 22.68 -35.91 37.26
C ASP A 899 21.41 -36.18 36.41
N TYR A 900 20.88 -37.41 36.45
CA TYR A 900 19.71 -37.82 35.66
C TYR A 900 18.49 -36.88 35.74
N TYR A 901 17.74 -36.82 34.64
CA TYR A 901 16.46 -36.12 34.56
C TYR A 901 15.29 -37.10 34.53
N LEU A 902 14.24 -36.81 35.32
CA LEU A 902 13.02 -37.60 35.36
C LEU A 902 11.89 -36.85 34.64
N PHE A 903 11.53 -37.32 33.47
CA PHE A 903 10.41 -36.76 32.71
C PHE A 903 9.06 -37.10 33.36
N SER A 904 8.07 -36.23 33.19
CA SER A 904 6.70 -36.51 33.65
C SER A 904 5.99 -37.59 32.81
N LYS A 905 6.42 -37.77 31.56
CA LYS A 905 5.98 -38.81 30.65
C LYS A 905 7.08 -39.85 30.48
N VAL A 906 6.72 -41.13 30.46
CA VAL A 906 7.60 -42.24 30.10
C VAL A 906 7.71 -42.32 28.58
N TYR A 907 8.93 -42.15 28.06
CA TYR A 907 9.22 -42.19 26.63
C TYR A 907 9.86 -43.53 26.25
N GLY A 908 9.63 -44.01 25.03
CA GLY A 908 10.25 -45.24 24.50
C GLY A 908 9.68 -46.57 25.04
N ILE A 909 8.77 -46.54 26.00
CA ILE A 909 8.16 -47.73 26.61
C ILE A 909 6.65 -47.73 26.33
N ASP A 910 6.14 -48.86 25.83
CA ASP A 910 4.70 -49.11 25.76
C ASP A 910 4.16 -49.48 27.14
N CYS A 911 3.67 -48.46 27.87
CA CYS A 911 3.13 -48.64 29.20
C CYS A 911 1.83 -49.46 29.22
N SER A 912 1.11 -49.53 28.09
CA SER A 912 -0.17 -50.24 28.02
C SER A 912 0.02 -51.77 28.01
N SER A 913 1.06 -52.26 27.34
CA SER A 913 1.40 -53.69 27.35
C SER A 913 2.17 -54.14 28.59
N LYS A 914 2.71 -53.21 29.39
CA LYS A 914 3.54 -53.49 30.57
C LYS A 914 2.91 -53.08 31.90
N GLU A 915 1.59 -52.89 31.97
CA GLU A 915 0.91 -52.37 33.17
C GLU A 915 1.11 -53.25 34.41
N GLU A 916 1.00 -54.57 34.27
CA GLU A 916 1.24 -55.53 35.36
C GLU A 916 2.69 -55.49 35.84
N GLU A 917 3.64 -55.41 34.91
CA GLU A 917 5.07 -55.30 35.16
C GLU A 917 5.40 -54.01 35.92
N ILE A 918 4.85 -52.87 35.48
CA ILE A 918 4.96 -51.57 36.14
C ILE A 918 4.46 -51.63 37.58
N ASN A 919 3.26 -52.17 37.81
CA ASN A 919 2.66 -52.26 39.14
C ASN A 919 3.47 -53.16 40.08
N SER A 920 4.01 -54.26 39.54
CA SER A 920 4.91 -55.16 40.28
C SER A 920 6.19 -54.44 40.71
N TYR A 921 6.86 -53.75 39.79
CA TYR A 921 8.09 -53.02 40.10
C TYR A 921 7.85 -51.81 41.01
N LEU A 922 6.73 -51.11 40.89
CA LEU A 922 6.37 -50.02 41.82
C LEU A 922 6.21 -50.53 43.26
N LYS A 923 5.66 -51.74 43.43
CA LYS A 923 5.59 -52.40 44.75
C LYS A 923 6.97 -52.82 45.22
N ARG A 924 7.74 -53.50 44.37
CA ARG A 924 9.10 -53.99 44.67
C ARG A 924 10.06 -52.87 45.05
N LEU A 925 9.93 -51.70 44.42
CA LEU A 925 10.72 -50.51 44.72
C LEU A 925 10.11 -49.65 45.85
N ALA A 926 9.07 -50.12 46.53
CA ALA A 926 8.36 -49.44 47.62
C ALA A 926 7.96 -47.97 47.31
N ILE A 927 7.41 -47.74 46.11
CA ILE A 927 6.95 -46.41 45.64
C ILE A 927 5.47 -46.42 45.22
N HIS A 928 4.84 -47.59 45.12
CA HIS A 928 3.45 -47.76 44.69
C HIS A 928 2.41 -46.90 45.43
N GLU A 929 2.62 -46.56 46.70
CA GLU A 929 1.69 -45.69 47.46
C GLU A 929 1.80 -44.20 47.07
N LYS A 930 2.87 -43.82 46.37
CA LYS A 930 3.17 -42.41 46.04
C LYS A 930 3.06 -42.09 44.56
N VAL A 931 3.31 -43.05 43.69
CA VAL A 931 3.32 -42.86 42.24
C VAL A 931 2.57 -43.99 41.56
N TYR A 932 1.71 -43.61 40.61
CA TYR A 932 1.12 -44.51 39.63
C TYR A 932 1.31 -43.92 38.22
N ILE A 933 1.16 -44.73 37.18
CA ILE A 933 1.31 -44.32 35.78
C ILE A 933 -0.05 -44.39 35.09
N GLN A 934 -0.47 -43.30 34.44
CA GLN A 934 -1.70 -43.23 33.65
C GLN A 934 -1.41 -42.53 32.31
N ASP A 935 -1.88 -43.11 31.20
CA ASP A 935 -1.59 -42.63 29.84
C ASP A 935 -0.09 -42.39 29.56
N GLY A 936 0.76 -43.24 30.15
CA GLY A 936 2.22 -43.14 30.08
C GLY A 936 2.82 -41.95 30.86
N LYS A 937 2.08 -41.33 31.79
CA LYS A 937 2.55 -40.23 32.64
C LYS A 937 2.56 -40.62 34.11
N PHE A 938 3.60 -40.20 34.84
CA PHE A 938 3.65 -40.34 36.29
C PHE A 938 2.66 -39.37 36.96
N SER A 939 1.97 -39.82 38.01
CA SER A 939 1.08 -38.97 38.81
C SER A 939 1.80 -37.82 39.51
N THR A 940 3.08 -38.00 39.87
CA THR A 940 3.96 -36.94 40.38
C THR A 940 5.43 -37.28 40.15
N THR A 941 6.26 -36.26 39.92
CA THR A 941 7.74 -36.36 39.94
C THR A 941 8.36 -35.66 41.16
N LYS A 942 7.53 -35.04 42.01
CA LYS A 942 7.94 -34.36 43.25
C LYS A 942 8.17 -35.37 44.37
N LEU A 943 9.28 -36.08 44.32
CA LEU A 943 9.66 -37.15 45.27
C LEU A 943 11.02 -36.85 45.92
N SER A 944 11.37 -37.58 46.98
CA SER A 944 12.71 -37.50 47.56
C SER A 944 13.78 -38.00 46.57
N THR A 945 15.04 -37.59 46.74
CA THR A 945 16.14 -37.98 45.82
C THR A 945 16.25 -39.49 45.64
N GLY A 946 16.20 -40.26 46.74
CA GLY A 946 16.22 -41.73 46.68
C GLY A 946 15.00 -42.33 45.97
N GLN A 947 13.79 -41.77 46.18
CA GLN A 947 12.58 -42.20 45.46
C GLN A 947 12.64 -41.88 43.97
N ARG A 948 13.16 -40.71 43.59
CA ARG A 948 13.36 -40.36 42.18
C ARG A 948 14.37 -41.30 41.50
N LYS A 949 15.48 -41.67 42.18
CA LYS A 949 16.47 -42.63 41.66
C LYS A 949 15.88 -44.04 41.52
N ARG A 950 15.02 -44.46 42.46
CA ARG A 950 14.25 -45.70 42.33
C ARG A 950 13.26 -45.66 41.16
N LEU A 951 12.61 -44.53 40.90
CA LEU A 951 11.74 -44.40 39.72
C LEU A 951 12.53 -44.39 38.41
N ALA A 952 13.73 -43.81 38.38
CA ALA A 952 14.65 -43.95 37.24
C ALA A 952 15.09 -45.41 37.04
N LEU A 953 15.26 -46.16 38.14
CA LEU A 953 15.55 -47.60 38.08
C LEU A 953 14.38 -48.41 37.51
N LEU A 954 13.14 -48.08 37.86
CA LEU A 954 11.95 -48.66 37.21
C LEU A 954 12.00 -48.45 35.69
N ILE A 955 12.27 -47.22 35.24
CA ILE A 955 12.37 -46.91 33.79
C ILE A 955 13.47 -47.78 33.16
N SER A 956 14.65 -47.83 33.77
CA SER A 956 15.76 -48.64 33.26
C SER A 956 15.39 -50.12 33.10
N TYR A 957 14.62 -50.64 34.06
CA TYR A 957 14.15 -52.02 34.00
C TYR A 957 13.13 -52.25 32.87
N LEU A 958 12.21 -51.30 32.66
CA LEU A 958 11.19 -51.38 31.61
C LEU A 958 11.77 -51.21 30.20
N GLU A 959 12.88 -50.49 30.04
CA GLU A 959 13.58 -50.34 28.75
C GLU A 959 14.23 -51.65 28.27
N ASP A 960 14.55 -52.57 29.19
CA ASP A 960 15.10 -53.91 28.95
C ASP A 960 16.30 -53.95 27.97
N LYS A 961 17.17 -52.95 28.05
CA LYS A 961 18.32 -52.77 27.16
C LYS A 961 19.43 -53.81 27.42
N PRO A 962 20.29 -54.12 26.44
CA PRO A 962 21.38 -55.08 26.61
C PRO A 962 22.47 -54.62 27.59
N VAL A 963 22.68 -53.31 27.74
CA VAL A 963 23.66 -52.73 28.65
C VAL A 963 22.98 -51.79 29.64
N HIS A 964 23.25 -51.96 30.93
CA HIS A 964 22.76 -51.07 31.99
C HIS A 964 23.93 -50.33 32.64
N LEU A 965 23.89 -48.99 32.63
CA LEU A 965 24.88 -48.14 33.28
C LEU A 965 24.27 -47.44 34.50
N PHE A 966 24.89 -47.62 35.66
CA PHE A 966 24.47 -46.98 36.91
C PHE A 966 25.61 -46.12 37.46
N ASP A 967 25.48 -44.80 37.36
CA ASP A 967 26.48 -43.84 37.85
C ASP A 967 26.13 -43.38 39.26
N GLU A 968 26.86 -43.86 40.27
CA GLU A 968 26.69 -43.51 41.68
C GLU A 968 25.23 -43.65 42.19
N TRP A 969 24.49 -44.62 41.63
CA TRP A 969 23.07 -44.79 41.95
C TRP A 969 22.84 -45.05 43.45
N ALA A 970 23.67 -45.92 44.05
CA ALA A 970 23.61 -46.35 45.44
C ALA A 970 23.91 -45.25 46.48
N ALA A 971 24.53 -44.13 46.07
CA ALA A 971 25.00 -43.09 46.99
C ALA A 971 23.85 -42.38 47.74
N ASP A 972 22.70 -42.19 47.09
CA ASP A 972 21.53 -41.50 47.67
C ASP A 972 20.47 -42.47 48.23
N GLN A 973 20.80 -43.75 48.35
CA GLN A 973 19.89 -44.77 48.88
C GLN A 973 20.21 -45.10 50.35
N ASP A 974 19.17 -45.43 51.09
CA ASP A 974 19.28 -46.03 52.41
C ASP A 974 19.95 -47.42 52.35
N PRO A 975 20.45 -47.94 53.48
CA PRO A 975 21.18 -49.21 53.50
C PRO A 975 20.40 -50.40 52.93
N GLU A 976 19.08 -50.43 53.09
CA GLU A 976 18.22 -51.50 52.61
C GLU A 976 18.18 -51.51 51.07
N PHE A 977 17.87 -50.37 50.45
CA PHE A 977 17.83 -50.28 48.98
C PHE A 977 19.23 -50.32 48.33
N ARG A 978 20.27 -49.93 49.08
CA ARG A 978 21.66 -50.13 48.66
C ARG A 978 22.02 -51.62 48.64
N HIS A 979 21.64 -52.36 49.67
CA HIS A 979 21.83 -53.80 49.72
C HIS A 979 21.04 -54.47 48.58
N PHE A 980 19.77 -54.11 48.39
CA PHE A 980 18.94 -54.58 47.28
C PHE A 980 19.61 -54.35 45.91
N PHE A 981 20.18 -53.16 45.69
CA PHE A 981 20.87 -52.86 44.44
C PHE A 981 22.05 -53.80 44.20
N TYR A 982 22.95 -53.93 45.15
CA TYR A 982 24.16 -54.75 44.96
C TYR A 982 23.90 -56.25 45.01
N MET A 983 23.07 -56.73 45.92
CA MET A 983 22.90 -58.17 46.21
C MET A 983 21.75 -58.81 45.42
N ASP A 984 20.73 -58.04 45.03
CA ASP A 984 19.59 -58.58 44.30
C ASP A 984 19.58 -58.10 42.83
N LEU A 985 19.61 -56.78 42.60
CA LEU A 985 19.41 -56.22 41.27
C LEU A 985 20.57 -56.51 40.30
N LEU A 986 21.82 -56.20 40.66
CA LEU A 986 22.95 -56.43 39.73
C LEU A 986 23.09 -57.92 39.37
N PRO A 987 23.00 -58.87 40.33
CA PRO A 987 23.03 -60.29 40.01
C PRO A 987 21.83 -60.75 39.17
N GLU A 988 20.63 -60.19 39.38
CA GLU A 988 19.45 -60.49 38.57
C GLU A 988 19.62 -60.03 37.11
N LEU A 989 20.13 -58.81 36.89
CA LEU A 989 20.42 -58.30 35.54
C LEU A 989 21.50 -59.16 34.86
N LYS A 990 22.54 -59.54 35.61
CA LYS A 990 23.58 -60.47 35.14
C LYS A 990 22.99 -61.83 34.73
N ALA A 991 22.12 -62.41 35.55
CA ALA A 991 21.46 -63.70 35.29
C ALA A 991 20.54 -63.64 34.05
N LYS A 992 19.96 -62.47 33.76
CA LYS A 992 19.24 -62.19 32.50
C LYS A 992 20.16 -61.99 31.29
N GLY A 993 21.47 -62.19 31.45
CA GLY A 993 22.47 -62.04 30.39
C GLY A 993 22.81 -60.60 30.05
N LYS A 994 22.39 -59.60 30.84
CA LYS A 994 22.68 -58.19 30.57
C LYS A 994 24.13 -57.84 30.94
N CYS A 995 24.72 -56.87 30.26
CA CYS A 995 25.99 -56.26 30.67
C CYS A 995 25.70 -55.14 31.66
N VAL A 996 26.28 -55.19 32.86
CA VAL A 996 25.97 -54.23 33.93
C VAL A 996 27.23 -53.44 34.28
N ILE A 997 27.21 -52.13 34.08
CA ILE A 997 28.33 -51.23 34.37
C ILE A 997 27.91 -50.31 35.52
N ALA A 998 28.56 -50.43 36.68
CA ALA A 998 28.26 -49.58 37.83
C ALA A 998 29.47 -48.73 38.21
N ILE A 999 29.29 -47.40 38.24
CA ILE A 999 30.30 -46.47 38.76
C ILE A 999 30.04 -46.33 40.26
N THR A 1000 30.99 -46.78 41.08
CA THR A 1000 30.81 -46.81 42.54
C THR A 1000 32.10 -46.65 43.33
N HIS A 1001 31.94 -46.16 44.55
CA HIS A 1001 32.96 -46.05 45.59
C HIS A 1001 32.72 -46.98 46.78
N ASP A 1002 31.70 -47.84 46.73
CA ASP A 1002 31.37 -48.78 47.82
C ASP A 1002 32.23 -50.05 47.71
N ASP A 1003 33.43 -49.98 48.27
CA ASP A 1003 34.46 -51.02 48.26
C ASP A 1003 34.00 -52.36 48.86
N ARG A 1004 33.07 -52.32 49.82
CA ARG A 1004 32.44 -53.48 50.46
C ARG A 1004 31.84 -54.46 49.44
N TYR A 1005 31.39 -53.97 48.29
CA TYR A 1005 30.71 -54.76 47.27
C TYR A 1005 31.59 -55.10 46.05
N PHE A 1006 32.86 -54.69 46.02
CA PHE A 1006 33.74 -54.90 44.85
C PHE A 1006 33.93 -56.39 44.48
N HIS A 1007 33.76 -57.29 45.45
CA HIS A 1007 33.81 -58.73 45.26
C HIS A 1007 32.64 -59.30 44.41
N LEU A 1008 31.60 -58.50 44.14
CA LEU A 1008 30.47 -58.89 43.29
C LEU A 1008 30.70 -58.58 41.80
N ALA A 1009 31.72 -57.76 41.49
CA ALA A 1009 32.05 -57.44 40.12
C ALA A 1009 32.92 -58.54 39.49
N ASP A 1010 32.62 -58.88 38.24
CA ASP A 1010 33.47 -59.74 37.41
C ASP A 1010 34.73 -59.00 36.95
N LYS A 1011 34.64 -57.68 36.78
CA LYS A 1011 35.76 -56.80 36.42
C LYS A 1011 35.69 -55.48 37.17
N VAL A 1012 36.83 -55.00 37.69
CA VAL A 1012 36.96 -53.68 38.32
C VAL A 1012 37.93 -52.83 37.52
N ILE A 1013 37.45 -51.71 36.98
CA ILE A 1013 38.21 -50.73 36.21
C ILE A 1013 38.52 -49.55 37.13
N LYS A 1014 39.78 -49.39 37.53
CA LYS A 1014 40.22 -48.24 38.32
C LYS A 1014 40.70 -47.10 37.42
N MET A 1015 40.04 -45.97 37.48
CA MET A 1015 40.40 -44.74 36.79
C MET A 1015 41.29 -43.85 37.67
N GLU A 1016 42.45 -43.46 37.18
CA GLU A 1016 43.34 -42.49 37.82
C GLU A 1016 43.85 -41.47 36.79
N ARG A 1017 43.61 -40.16 37.06
CA ARG A 1017 44.04 -39.04 36.20
C ARG A 1017 43.75 -39.24 34.69
N GLY A 1018 42.57 -39.77 34.36
CA GLY A 1018 42.14 -39.97 32.98
C GLY A 1018 42.62 -41.27 32.32
N LYS A 1019 43.38 -42.13 33.01
CA LYS A 1019 43.85 -43.42 32.50
C LYS A 1019 43.31 -44.58 33.35
N VAL A 1020 43.26 -45.77 32.77
CA VAL A 1020 43.00 -47.01 33.51
C VAL A 1020 44.29 -47.44 34.21
N ALA A 1021 44.24 -47.63 35.53
CA ALA A 1021 45.39 -47.97 36.35
C ALA A 1021 45.42 -49.48 36.68
N GLY A 1022 46.35 -50.21 36.04
CA GLY A 1022 46.71 -51.61 36.36
C GLY A 1022 46.08 -52.67 35.46
N ASP A 1023 46.82 -53.76 35.19
CA ASP A 1023 46.37 -54.93 34.42
C ASP A 1023 45.18 -55.62 35.10
N GLU A 1024 44.26 -56.11 34.26
CA GLU A 1024 42.92 -56.67 34.57
C GLU A 1024 42.91 -57.77 35.66
N ASP A 1025 44.05 -58.37 35.97
CA ASP A 1025 44.21 -59.48 36.92
C ASP A 1025 44.67 -59.07 38.34
N THR A 1026 45.10 -57.83 38.54
CA THR A 1026 45.84 -57.47 39.77
C THR A 1026 44.94 -57.17 40.97
N TYR A 1027 43.75 -56.61 40.75
CA TYR A 1027 42.85 -56.21 41.84
C TYR A 1027 42.00 -57.37 42.38
N VAL A 1028 41.52 -58.28 41.52
CA VAL A 1028 40.73 -59.45 41.94
C VAL A 1028 41.58 -60.38 42.81
N LYS A 1029 42.85 -60.62 42.44
CA LYS A 1029 43.80 -61.41 43.24
C LYS A 1029 44.16 -60.75 44.58
N SER A 1030 44.24 -59.42 44.64
CA SER A 1030 44.45 -58.71 45.93
C SER A 1030 43.27 -58.85 46.89
N PHE A 1031 42.06 -59.05 46.37
CA PHE A 1031 40.85 -59.26 47.16
C PHE A 1031 40.63 -60.72 47.56
N GLU A 1032 40.99 -61.68 46.72
CA GLU A 1032 40.99 -63.11 47.12
C GLU A 1032 41.90 -63.36 48.31
N HIS A 1033 43.05 -62.68 48.38
CA HIS A 1033 43.95 -62.76 49.53
C HIS A 1033 43.36 -62.15 50.82
N ARG A 1034 42.55 -61.08 50.72
CA ARG A 1034 41.78 -60.55 51.87
C ARG A 1034 40.56 -61.39 52.23
N LYS A 1035 40.01 -62.16 51.29
CA LYS A 1035 38.88 -63.07 51.54
C LYS A 1035 39.31 -64.23 52.43
N GLU A 1036 40.55 -64.72 52.27
CA GLU A 1036 41.18 -65.68 53.19
C GLU A 1036 41.40 -65.08 54.59
N GLU A 1037 41.82 -63.82 54.69
CA GLU A 1037 41.99 -63.15 56.00
C GLU A 1037 40.66 -62.89 56.74
N LEU A 1038 39.56 -62.65 56.01
CA LEU A 1038 38.23 -62.42 56.60
C LEU A 1038 37.49 -63.71 57.01
N SER A 1039 37.82 -64.87 56.42
CA SER A 1039 37.31 -66.17 56.88
C SER A 1039 37.95 -66.67 58.17
N ASP A 1040 39.11 -66.13 58.55
CA ASP A 1040 39.90 -66.58 59.72
C ASP A 1040 39.73 -65.72 60.99
N GLY A 1041 38.66 -64.90 61.05
CA GLY A 1041 38.20 -64.31 62.31
C GLY A 1041 39.26 -63.48 63.06
N LYS A 1042 40.09 -62.70 62.36
CA LYS A 1042 41.01 -61.76 62.99
C LYS A 1042 40.76 -60.32 62.53
N ILE A 1043 40.42 -59.52 63.56
CA ILE A 1043 40.38 -58.06 63.66
C ILE A 1043 39.02 -57.42 63.29
N GLY A 1044 38.47 -56.68 64.26
CA GLY A 1044 37.24 -55.90 64.17
C GLY A 1044 37.46 -54.39 64.20
#